data_AF-A0A7C2ER69-F1
#
_entry.id   AF-A0A7C2ER69-F1
#
_cell.length_a   1.000
_cell.length_b   1.000
_cell.length_c   1.000
_cell.angle_alpha   90.00
_cell.angle_beta   90.00
_cell.angle_gamma   90.00
#
_symmetry.space_group_name_H-M   'P 1'
#
loop_
_entity.id
_entity.type
_entity.pdbx_description
1 polymer ?
#
loop_
_entity_poly.entity_id
_entity_poly.type
_entity_poly.pdbx_seq_one_letter_code
_entity_poly.pdbx_strand_id
1 'polypeptide(L)'
;MRRAPIWLAGLWPLAARRTPAKGVQLGLLALGMTVACALLAAGPIYARALRSAGIAFAVRDEVSATPGIEVIAGAAFPAQPDGGDRYAAIARRAEERLGWFLGARSTVFRGPRLFMLGPGLDSQRPPVAELRAVRGYEAHVTVIAGELPEGDDGSAVLPLVISSEAAASLGLSAGDRVQLADEFDTCARIIPRLDRPPPPPCEPTASLRLTHDAVVAAVVEPNDPEDQFWVRGPSYDFALGQALPDTGPVVPVFVAPDRYVRAFREWWPGYLALASFVGFAEPDRLGAGTARRAREDIEALRQELDPLDGFVVAPVADAIARAERSASVAAGPLLVLLAEVAAIALFFVFTVGVAAAERNADEIALLRARGASLGQVLGLEALSAAWTALPAFAAGPLLASGAVALLGLTPAVPVGGLLEARPTPLAYVLSAAGAAAGVASAALPAAVTARHAARERRAPRPAAPAFQRYYVDVAFAVVAALFIWGLEQEGSAFAPAGGGAIEADLSALLAPALAVIAAGALALRVYPLLARAAGWWLGWRPTAALALCRVEREPGPHARLALLVLMASTVAAFAVSYGPTVEESRRDRALFAAPVPVSGRLPAGEGTSSSWEESERLLRATAGVSEATVVYRGVHSLATAGSGGTQVNVLAVDPTAAERLLWFRGDFAERSLRELMLAIAGPATLPGVRLPSDAEAVSLWVNSTITRENVTLWARVRDASGRYALIELGKLDRTGWRELRGSLGGRSEALEPPVEVVALLMTEPPNQFNASDAPLELDDLGAVRPDGSVTVAERFEGGVPWAVLPSPRPSGDRFEFGEAAERGGRVGIFRFRPGQTGGRRGLFIQDVSVPLPAIATASFVTRTGIGKGGRGLLTIGQAVVPFEVREVAAHFPSLPSEEGPGLIFDRGRLRAWVEAFDLSGRRFAPTEAWFRFAPGVSPAEREAVLRGVTRPPLSLQRVTTQADALARAERNPLVAAGGSGAFALALGGAGIVAATGLAASAGTAVARRRTEFAVLRVLGSTQLQLTAMLAVEYALVLTFGLAGGFGIGSALSRHLLRFLNVDDRGMPLEPPARFVFEGSAAALAAGALAGAAALALAVAWWQLRRLDDAAVLRMGYNIER
;
A
#
# COMPACT_ATOMS: atom_id res chain seq x y z
N MET A 1 -2.66 -16.69 -51.07
CA MET A 1 -2.13 -18.02 -50.66
C MET A 1 -1.23 -18.57 -51.75
N ARG A 2 0.11 -18.48 -51.58
CA ARG A 2 1.11 -19.03 -52.53
C ARG A 2 1.26 -20.53 -52.28
N ARG A 3 1.31 -21.33 -53.35
CA ARG A 3 1.46 -22.79 -53.34
C ARG A 3 2.64 -23.21 -52.44
N ALA A 4 2.36 -24.04 -51.42
CA ALA A 4 3.40 -24.70 -50.66
C ALA A 4 4.29 -25.53 -51.61
N PRO A 5 5.61 -25.56 -51.43
CA PRO A 5 6.49 -26.26 -52.34
C PRO A 5 6.22 -27.78 -52.30
N ILE A 6 5.79 -28.35 -53.43
CA ILE A 6 5.46 -29.77 -53.63
C ILE A 6 6.62 -30.72 -53.21
N TRP A 7 7.86 -30.22 -53.18
CA TRP A 7 9.04 -30.99 -52.77
C TRP A 7 9.14 -31.28 -51.26
N LEU A 8 8.44 -30.54 -50.38
CA LEU A 8 8.43 -30.83 -48.94
C LEU A 8 7.71 -32.15 -48.62
N ALA A 9 6.63 -32.46 -49.35
CA ALA A 9 5.90 -33.71 -49.19
C ALA A 9 6.74 -34.94 -49.60
N GLY A 10 7.64 -34.78 -50.57
CA GLY A 10 8.57 -35.83 -51.01
C GLY A 10 9.72 -36.12 -50.02
N LEU A 11 10.01 -35.21 -49.09
CA LEU A 11 11.05 -35.40 -48.06
C LEU A 11 10.53 -36.17 -46.83
N TRP A 12 9.21 -36.27 -46.66
CA TRP A 12 8.57 -36.93 -45.53
C TRP A 12 8.99 -38.40 -45.30
N PRO A 13 9.01 -39.27 -46.35
CA PRO A 13 9.40 -40.67 -46.16
C PRO A 13 10.88 -40.81 -45.78
N LEU A 14 11.72 -39.88 -46.23
CA LEU A 14 13.15 -39.88 -45.95
C LEU A 14 13.43 -39.49 -44.50
N ALA A 15 12.75 -38.48 -43.97
CA ALA A 15 12.88 -38.07 -42.57
C ALA A 15 12.38 -39.15 -41.61
N ALA A 16 11.23 -39.78 -41.91
CA ALA A 16 10.64 -40.84 -41.09
C ALA A 16 11.51 -42.12 -41.00
N ARG A 17 12.34 -42.40 -42.01
CA ARG A 17 13.31 -43.52 -41.97
C ARG A 17 14.61 -43.17 -41.22
N ARG A 18 14.91 -41.89 -41.06
CA ARG A 18 16.16 -41.38 -40.48
C ARG A 18 16.08 -41.16 -38.97
N THR A 19 14.87 -41.04 -38.43
CA THR A 19 14.55 -40.84 -37.00
C THR A 19 15.07 -41.94 -36.06
N PRO A 20 14.90 -43.26 -36.31
CA PRO A 20 15.29 -44.29 -35.33
C PRO A 20 16.81 -44.37 -35.09
N ALA A 21 17.64 -44.04 -36.09
CA ALA A 21 19.10 -44.01 -35.95
C ALA A 21 19.62 -42.82 -35.09
N LYS A 22 18.76 -41.84 -34.79
CA LYS A 22 19.10 -40.60 -34.07
C LYS A 22 18.43 -40.49 -32.69
N GLY A 23 17.96 -41.59 -32.12
CA GLY A 23 17.11 -41.61 -30.91
C GLY A 23 17.59 -40.74 -29.74
N VAL A 24 18.88 -40.80 -29.37
CA VAL A 24 19.43 -39.99 -28.25
C VAL A 24 19.39 -38.49 -28.55
N GLN A 25 19.72 -38.10 -29.79
CA GLN A 25 19.73 -36.69 -30.20
C GLN A 25 18.29 -36.14 -30.26
N LEU A 26 17.36 -36.91 -30.80
CA LEU A 26 15.95 -36.54 -30.85
C LEU A 26 15.34 -36.48 -29.44
N GLY A 27 15.75 -37.36 -28.52
CA GLY A 27 15.36 -37.28 -27.11
C GLY A 27 15.82 -36.00 -26.42
N LEU A 28 17.06 -35.58 -26.66
CA LEU A 28 17.60 -34.32 -26.12
C LEU A 28 16.91 -33.09 -26.73
N LEU A 29 16.63 -33.10 -28.03
CA LEU A 29 15.86 -32.06 -28.70
C LEU A 29 14.42 -31.99 -28.19
N ALA A 30 13.76 -33.15 -28.04
CA ALA A 30 12.41 -33.24 -27.48
C ALA A 30 12.36 -32.70 -26.05
N LEU A 31 13.33 -33.03 -25.19
CA LEU A 31 13.39 -32.47 -23.83
C LEU A 31 13.54 -30.94 -23.87
N GLY A 32 14.52 -30.41 -24.62
CA GLY A 32 14.77 -28.98 -24.70
C GLY A 32 13.57 -28.20 -25.24
N MET A 33 12.93 -28.72 -26.30
CA MET A 33 11.69 -28.14 -26.85
C MET A 33 10.53 -28.24 -25.86
N THR A 34 10.38 -29.35 -25.14
CA THR A 34 9.30 -29.53 -24.15
C THR A 34 9.45 -28.55 -22.99
N VAL A 35 10.67 -28.37 -22.48
CA VAL A 35 10.97 -27.39 -21.43
C VAL A 35 10.72 -25.96 -21.91
N ALA A 36 11.16 -25.61 -23.13
CA ALA A 36 10.88 -24.29 -23.71
C ALA A 36 9.37 -24.02 -23.87
N CYS A 37 8.61 -24.97 -24.44
CA CYS A 37 7.17 -24.86 -24.59
C CYS A 37 6.45 -24.77 -23.23
N ALA A 38 6.86 -25.57 -22.24
CA ALA A 38 6.28 -25.55 -20.90
C ALA A 38 6.55 -24.24 -20.18
N LEU A 39 7.77 -23.70 -20.23
CA LEU A 39 8.11 -22.43 -19.57
C LEU A 39 7.41 -21.23 -20.19
N LEU A 40 7.34 -21.17 -21.53
CA LEU A 40 6.60 -20.12 -22.23
C LEU A 40 5.09 -20.20 -21.96
N ALA A 41 4.54 -21.42 -21.83
CA ALA A 41 3.15 -21.63 -21.44
C ALA A 41 2.90 -21.33 -19.95
N ALA A 42 3.88 -21.52 -19.08
CA ALA A 42 3.74 -21.36 -17.63
C ALA A 42 3.40 -19.92 -17.23
N GLY A 43 3.94 -18.91 -17.92
CA GLY A 43 3.71 -17.50 -17.61
C GLY A 43 2.23 -17.11 -17.57
N PRO A 44 1.48 -17.23 -18.68
CA PRO A 44 0.06 -16.88 -18.70
C PRO A 44 -0.81 -17.82 -17.85
N ILE A 45 -0.40 -19.07 -17.63
CA ILE A 45 -1.12 -20.01 -16.75
C ILE A 45 -0.97 -19.58 -15.29
N TYR A 46 0.26 -19.29 -14.87
CA TYR A 46 0.58 -18.85 -13.52
C TYR A 46 -0.04 -17.49 -13.22
N ALA A 47 0.06 -16.51 -14.13
CA ALA A 47 -0.58 -15.20 -13.96
C ALA A 47 -2.10 -15.33 -13.75
N ARG A 48 -2.77 -16.22 -14.49
CA ARG A 48 -4.19 -16.51 -14.31
C ARG A 48 -4.48 -17.15 -12.94
N ALA A 49 -3.72 -18.16 -12.56
CA ALA A 49 -3.87 -18.86 -11.29
C ALA A 49 -3.64 -17.92 -10.08
N LEU A 50 -2.65 -17.03 -10.21
CA LEU A 50 -2.34 -16.03 -9.21
C LEU A 50 -3.46 -14.99 -9.09
N ARG A 51 -3.95 -14.46 -10.21
CA ARG A 51 -5.10 -13.55 -10.23
C ARG A 51 -6.32 -14.19 -9.58
N SER A 52 -6.60 -15.47 -9.85
CA SER A 52 -7.74 -16.15 -9.22
C SER A 52 -7.57 -16.33 -7.72
N ALA A 53 -6.37 -16.74 -7.27
CA ALA A 53 -6.08 -16.88 -5.85
C ALA A 53 -6.13 -15.52 -5.13
N GLY A 54 -5.66 -14.46 -5.78
CA GLY A 54 -5.68 -13.10 -5.26
C GLY A 54 -7.07 -12.50 -5.11
N ILE A 55 -7.92 -12.65 -6.12
CA ILE A 55 -9.33 -12.23 -6.03
C ILE A 55 -10.03 -13.02 -4.93
N ALA A 56 -9.84 -14.34 -4.86
CA ALA A 56 -10.44 -15.16 -3.80
C ALA A 56 -9.96 -14.74 -2.41
N PHE A 57 -8.68 -14.38 -2.26
CA PHE A 57 -8.13 -13.85 -1.01
C PHE A 57 -8.70 -12.48 -0.67
N ALA A 58 -8.70 -11.53 -1.59
CA ALA A 58 -9.22 -10.18 -1.37
C ALA A 58 -10.71 -10.20 -1.06
N VAL A 59 -11.49 -11.04 -1.75
CA VAL A 59 -12.90 -11.26 -1.42
C VAL A 59 -13.02 -11.88 -0.03
N ARG A 60 -12.29 -12.96 0.27
CA ARG A 60 -12.37 -13.60 1.58
C ARG A 60 -11.91 -12.69 2.72
N ASP A 61 -10.92 -11.83 2.54
CA ASP A 61 -10.34 -11.02 3.63
C ASP A 61 -11.03 -9.65 3.75
N GLU A 62 -11.32 -8.96 2.64
CA GLU A 62 -11.94 -7.63 2.66
C GLU A 62 -13.48 -7.69 2.64
N VAL A 63 -14.08 -8.62 1.89
CA VAL A 63 -15.56 -8.75 1.82
C VAL A 63 -16.10 -9.48 3.03
N SER A 64 -15.36 -10.43 3.63
CA SER A 64 -15.79 -10.99 4.92
C SER A 64 -15.66 -10.01 6.07
N ALA A 65 -14.79 -8.99 5.97
CA ALA A 65 -14.65 -7.95 6.98
C ALA A 65 -15.66 -6.81 6.77
N THR A 66 -15.97 -6.48 5.51
CA THR A 66 -16.89 -5.40 5.13
C THR A 66 -17.78 -5.80 3.93
N PRO A 67 -18.77 -6.70 4.11
CA PRO A 67 -19.61 -7.18 3.01
C PRO A 67 -20.63 -6.14 2.53
N GLY A 68 -20.83 -5.07 3.31
CA GLY A 68 -21.84 -4.05 3.06
C GLY A 68 -21.60 -3.23 1.80
N ILE A 69 -22.63 -3.15 0.97
CA ILE A 69 -22.75 -2.25 -0.18
C ILE A 69 -23.92 -1.33 0.12
N GLU A 70 -23.69 -0.03 0.13
CA GLU A 70 -24.72 0.97 0.34
C GLU A 70 -24.95 1.74 -0.97
N VAL A 71 -26.15 1.61 -1.53
CA VAL A 71 -26.64 2.35 -2.69
C VAL A 71 -27.56 3.44 -2.18
N ILE A 72 -27.14 4.69 -2.34
CA ILE A 72 -27.83 5.83 -1.75
C ILE A 72 -28.59 6.52 -2.87
N ALA A 73 -29.91 6.40 -2.79
CA ALA A 73 -30.80 7.19 -3.61
C ALA A 73 -30.76 8.60 -3.01
N GLY A 74 -30.26 9.59 -3.75
CA GLY A 74 -30.18 10.98 -3.31
C GLY A 74 -31.50 11.51 -2.69
N ALA A 75 -31.42 12.62 -1.97
CA ALA A 75 -32.54 13.12 -1.15
C ALA A 75 -33.84 13.33 -1.97
N ALA A 76 -34.95 12.76 -1.52
CA ALA A 76 -36.28 12.93 -2.09
C ALA A 76 -37.37 12.98 -1.01
N PHE A 77 -38.54 13.50 -1.37
CA PHE A 77 -39.71 13.66 -0.50
C PHE A 77 -40.50 12.34 -0.41
N PRO A 78 -40.38 11.55 0.66
CA PRO A 78 -40.95 10.19 0.73
C PRO A 78 -42.48 10.17 0.70
N ALA A 79 -43.10 11.26 1.15
CA ALA A 79 -44.56 11.39 1.23
C ALA A 79 -45.19 11.86 -0.09
N GLN A 80 -44.40 12.30 -1.07
CA GLN A 80 -44.92 12.60 -2.41
C GLN A 80 -45.10 11.31 -3.21
N PRO A 81 -46.14 11.20 -4.06
CA PRO A 81 -46.40 10.00 -4.87
C PRO A 81 -45.17 9.53 -5.66
N ASP A 82 -44.46 10.46 -6.30
CA ASP A 82 -43.30 10.17 -7.13
C ASP A 82 -42.03 9.81 -6.33
N GLY A 83 -41.96 10.20 -5.05
CA GLY A 83 -40.77 10.00 -4.20
C GLY A 83 -40.61 8.56 -3.74
N GLY A 84 -41.69 7.93 -3.28
CA GLY A 84 -41.70 6.51 -2.95
C GLY A 84 -41.40 5.62 -4.16
N ASP A 85 -41.99 5.96 -5.31
CA ASP A 85 -41.77 5.25 -6.57
C ASP A 85 -40.33 5.36 -7.07
N ARG A 86 -39.69 6.53 -6.91
CA ARG A 86 -38.27 6.74 -7.22
C ARG A 86 -37.37 5.84 -6.37
N TYR A 87 -37.60 5.77 -5.07
CA TYR A 87 -36.84 4.88 -4.17
C TYR A 87 -37.05 3.41 -4.50
N ALA A 88 -38.29 3.00 -4.76
CA ALA A 88 -38.61 1.65 -5.18
C ALA A 88 -37.98 1.29 -6.53
N ALA A 89 -37.90 2.24 -7.47
CA ALA A 89 -37.24 2.06 -8.75
C ALA A 89 -35.72 1.91 -8.59
N ILE A 90 -35.07 2.74 -7.78
CA ILE A 90 -33.62 2.65 -7.51
C ILE A 90 -33.29 1.34 -6.78
N ALA A 91 -34.07 0.95 -5.76
CA ALA A 91 -33.87 -0.31 -5.07
C ALA A 91 -34.05 -1.51 -6.00
N ARG A 92 -35.08 -1.49 -6.88
CA ARG A 92 -35.29 -2.52 -7.91
C ARG A 92 -34.13 -2.56 -8.91
N ARG A 93 -33.61 -1.40 -9.30
CA ARG A 93 -32.50 -1.33 -10.23
C ARG A 93 -31.19 -1.83 -9.61
N ALA A 94 -30.94 -1.48 -8.35
CA ALA A 94 -29.84 -2.02 -7.57
C ALA A 94 -29.97 -3.54 -7.43
N GLU A 95 -31.18 -4.05 -7.20
CA GLU A 95 -31.47 -5.49 -7.14
C GLU A 95 -31.21 -6.20 -8.48
N GLU A 96 -31.67 -5.64 -9.60
CA GLU A 96 -31.43 -6.20 -10.94
C GLU A 96 -29.93 -6.33 -11.26
N ARG A 97 -29.12 -5.34 -10.84
CA ARG A 97 -27.68 -5.30 -11.08
C ARG A 97 -26.89 -6.17 -10.09
N LEU A 98 -27.18 -6.02 -8.80
CA LEU A 98 -26.34 -6.55 -7.72
C LEU A 98 -26.89 -7.84 -7.09
N GLY A 99 -28.19 -8.11 -7.20
CA GLY A 99 -28.88 -9.17 -6.46
C GLY A 99 -28.33 -10.59 -6.64
N TRP A 100 -27.58 -10.85 -7.72
CA TRP A 100 -26.99 -12.17 -7.98
C TRP A 100 -25.88 -12.55 -6.98
N PHE A 101 -25.21 -11.58 -6.35
CA PHE A 101 -24.14 -11.81 -5.37
C PHE A 101 -24.44 -11.26 -3.96
N LEU A 102 -25.64 -10.74 -3.72
CA LEU A 102 -26.09 -10.27 -2.40
C LEU A 102 -26.87 -11.38 -1.67
N GLY A 103 -26.54 -11.61 -0.40
CA GLY A 103 -27.21 -12.62 0.44
C GLY A 103 -28.29 -12.05 1.35
N ALA A 104 -28.00 -10.93 2.01
CA ALA A 104 -28.96 -10.20 2.85
C ALA A 104 -29.13 -8.77 2.35
N ARG A 105 -30.30 -8.18 2.63
CA ARG A 105 -30.73 -6.89 2.06
C ARG A 105 -31.51 -6.13 3.10
N SER A 106 -31.27 -4.83 3.17
CA SER A 106 -32.03 -3.93 4.01
C SER A 106 -32.27 -2.60 3.30
N THR A 107 -33.30 -1.90 3.75
CA THR A 107 -33.57 -0.51 3.38
C THR A 107 -33.36 0.34 4.61
N VAL A 108 -32.53 1.36 4.48
CA VAL A 108 -32.26 2.32 5.53
C VAL A 108 -32.90 3.64 5.14
N PHE A 109 -33.68 4.20 6.05
CA PHE A 109 -34.21 5.55 5.92
C PHE A 109 -33.58 6.45 6.97
N ARG A 110 -33.24 7.67 6.56
CA ARG A 110 -32.77 8.73 7.43
C ARG A 110 -33.61 9.97 7.24
N GLY A 111 -34.17 10.44 8.35
CA GLY A 111 -35.19 11.46 8.39
C GLY A 111 -34.69 12.83 8.82
N PRO A 112 -35.63 13.75 9.05
CA PRO A 112 -35.32 15.06 9.54
C PRO A 112 -34.72 15.01 10.94
N ARG A 113 -34.04 16.10 11.25
CA ARG A 113 -33.52 16.42 12.57
C ARG A 113 -34.56 17.25 13.28
N LEU A 114 -35.06 16.75 14.41
CA LEU A 114 -36.17 17.34 15.16
C LEU A 114 -35.74 17.62 16.58
N PHE A 115 -36.13 18.76 17.15
CA PHE A 115 -35.85 19.07 18.54
C PHE A 115 -36.58 18.09 19.47
N MET A 116 -35.90 17.58 20.48
CA MET A 116 -36.50 16.81 21.56
C MET A 116 -36.75 17.72 22.75
N LEU A 117 -38.01 17.83 23.13
CA LEU A 117 -38.50 18.60 24.27
C LEU A 117 -39.08 17.64 25.29
N GLY A 118 -38.86 17.90 26.58
CA GLY A 118 -39.40 17.03 27.62
C GLY A 118 -38.91 17.41 29.01
N PRO A 119 -39.52 16.83 30.07
CA PRO A 119 -39.08 17.03 31.44
C PRO A 119 -37.63 16.51 31.60
N GLY A 120 -36.72 17.35 32.10
CA GLY A 120 -35.32 16.97 32.31
C GLY A 120 -34.36 17.25 31.14
N LEU A 121 -34.89 17.61 29.95
CA LEU A 121 -34.08 18.02 28.80
C LEU A 121 -33.77 19.53 28.86
N ASP A 122 -32.58 19.94 28.41
CA ASP A 122 -32.16 21.35 28.38
C ASP A 122 -33.03 22.15 27.41
N SER A 123 -33.85 23.07 27.92
CA SER A 123 -34.74 23.90 27.12
C SER A 123 -34.04 25.05 26.39
N GLN A 124 -32.83 25.42 26.80
CA GLN A 124 -32.03 26.45 26.12
C GLN A 124 -31.24 25.86 24.96
N ARG A 125 -30.82 24.60 25.07
CA ARG A 125 -30.14 23.83 24.02
C ARG A 125 -30.81 22.48 23.84
N PRO A 126 -32.01 22.44 23.25
CA PRO A 126 -32.75 21.20 23.11
C PRO A 126 -31.98 20.20 22.24
N PRO A 127 -31.83 18.94 22.66
CA PRO A 127 -31.20 17.90 21.86
C PRO A 127 -32.00 17.68 20.57
N VAL A 128 -31.34 17.13 19.54
CA VAL A 128 -31.93 17.00 18.20
C VAL A 128 -32.01 15.54 17.82
N ALA A 129 -33.20 14.94 17.79
CA ALA A 129 -33.41 13.59 17.29
C ALA A 129 -33.23 13.53 15.78
N GLU A 130 -32.32 12.68 15.30
CA GLU A 130 -32.21 12.29 13.90
C GLU A 130 -32.87 10.92 13.74
N LEU A 131 -34.08 10.91 13.18
CA LEU A 131 -34.85 9.68 13.02
C LEU A 131 -34.20 8.77 11.98
N ARG A 132 -34.02 7.50 12.34
CA ARG A 132 -33.46 6.46 11.49
C ARG A 132 -34.38 5.26 11.52
N ALA A 133 -34.57 4.65 10.36
CA ALA A 133 -35.29 3.39 10.29
C ALA A 133 -34.47 2.40 9.48
N VAL A 134 -34.05 1.33 10.14
CA VAL A 134 -33.19 0.31 9.59
C VAL A 134 -33.92 -1.01 9.73
N ARG A 135 -34.28 -1.66 8.61
CA ARG A 135 -35.01 -2.92 8.68
C ARG A 135 -34.08 -4.04 9.17
N GLY A 136 -34.50 -4.77 10.20
CA GLY A 136 -33.76 -5.93 10.74
C GLY A 136 -32.72 -5.58 11.81
N TYR A 137 -32.62 -4.32 12.23
CA TYR A 137 -31.67 -3.90 13.27
C TYR A 137 -31.90 -4.59 14.61
N GLU A 138 -33.10 -5.10 14.85
CA GLU A 138 -33.53 -5.77 16.07
C GLU A 138 -32.67 -7.01 16.39
N ALA A 139 -32.13 -7.68 15.37
CA ALA A 139 -31.24 -8.83 15.51
C ALA A 139 -29.78 -8.44 15.81
N HIS A 140 -29.44 -7.15 15.66
CA HIS A 140 -28.08 -6.62 15.73
C HIS A 140 -27.84 -5.72 16.96
N VAL A 141 -28.83 -5.65 17.85
CA VAL A 141 -28.78 -4.86 19.08
C VAL A 141 -29.14 -5.69 20.30
N THR A 142 -28.49 -5.39 21.42
CA THR A 142 -28.83 -5.91 22.74
C THR A 142 -29.67 -4.86 23.45
N VAL A 143 -30.83 -5.27 23.95
CA VAL A 143 -31.72 -4.41 24.75
C VAL A 143 -31.18 -4.32 26.17
N ILE A 144 -30.84 -3.11 26.60
CA ILE A 144 -30.37 -2.82 27.96
C ILE A 144 -31.57 -2.56 28.88
N ALA A 145 -32.56 -1.82 28.39
CA ALA A 145 -33.80 -1.50 29.11
C ALA A 145 -34.97 -1.28 28.15
N GLY A 146 -36.19 -1.58 28.59
CA GLY A 146 -37.42 -1.45 27.79
C GLY A 146 -37.68 -2.65 26.85
N GLU A 147 -38.55 -2.43 25.86
CA GLU A 147 -38.93 -3.44 24.86
C GLU A 147 -38.84 -2.82 23.46
N LEU A 148 -38.28 -3.56 22.50
CA LEU A 148 -38.21 -3.09 21.11
C LEU A 148 -39.62 -3.00 20.51
N PRO A 149 -39.96 -1.92 19.79
CA PRO A 149 -41.26 -1.77 19.18
C PRO A 149 -41.48 -2.78 18.03
N GLU A 150 -42.55 -3.57 18.11
CA GLU A 150 -42.96 -4.50 17.04
C GLU A 150 -43.87 -3.80 16.03
N GLY A 151 -43.34 -3.44 14.85
CA GLY A 151 -44.13 -2.98 13.72
C GLY A 151 -44.98 -1.72 13.98
N ASP A 152 -46.13 -1.62 13.31
CA ASP A 152 -47.06 -0.48 13.37
C ASP A 152 -48.24 -0.77 14.32
N ASP A 153 -48.14 -0.37 15.59
CA ASP A 153 -49.16 -0.59 16.63
C ASP A 153 -50.36 0.38 16.56
N GLY A 154 -50.47 1.19 15.50
CA GLY A 154 -51.60 2.12 15.30
C GLY A 154 -51.58 3.38 16.17
N SER A 155 -50.91 3.37 17.34
CA SER A 155 -50.75 4.48 18.28
C SER A 155 -50.31 5.81 17.62
N ALA A 156 -50.76 6.92 18.20
CA ALA A 156 -50.37 8.28 17.83
C ALA A 156 -49.03 8.73 18.46
N VAL A 157 -48.47 7.93 19.36
CA VAL A 157 -47.18 8.20 20.01
C VAL A 157 -46.09 7.42 19.27
N LEU A 158 -45.00 8.10 18.89
CA LEU A 158 -43.90 7.46 18.17
C LEU A 158 -42.93 6.75 19.14
N PRO A 159 -42.76 5.41 19.05
CA PRO A 159 -41.76 4.72 19.86
C PRO A 159 -40.35 4.98 19.33
N LEU A 160 -39.48 5.44 20.23
CA LEU A 160 -38.09 5.80 19.97
C LEU A 160 -37.16 4.79 20.64
N VAL A 161 -36.17 4.30 19.90
CA VAL A 161 -35.11 3.47 20.44
C VAL A 161 -33.80 4.24 20.38
N ILE A 162 -33.14 4.40 21.52
CA ILE A 162 -31.93 5.23 21.66
C ILE A 162 -30.76 4.40 22.20
N SER A 163 -29.53 4.87 21.98
CA SER A 163 -28.34 4.22 22.53
C SER A 163 -28.25 4.40 24.06
N SER A 164 -27.58 3.48 24.74
CA SER A 164 -27.25 3.63 26.17
C SER A 164 -26.49 4.92 26.47
N GLU A 165 -25.57 5.32 25.59
CA GLU A 165 -24.84 6.58 25.67
C GLU A 165 -25.80 7.79 25.60
N ALA A 166 -26.74 7.78 24.65
CA ALA A 166 -27.74 8.84 24.54
C ALA A 166 -28.66 8.91 25.77
N ALA A 167 -29.13 7.75 26.25
CA ALA A 167 -29.97 7.66 27.44
C ALA A 167 -29.26 8.24 28.67
N ALA A 168 -28.01 7.83 28.92
CA ALA A 168 -27.21 8.31 30.03
C ALA A 168 -26.89 9.82 29.91
N SER A 169 -26.53 10.29 28.72
CA SER A 169 -26.17 11.70 28.50
C SER A 169 -27.36 12.66 28.64
N LEU A 170 -28.57 12.21 28.31
CA LEU A 170 -29.78 13.03 28.34
C LEU A 170 -30.62 12.81 29.60
N GLY A 171 -30.24 11.87 30.46
CA GLY A 171 -31.02 11.48 31.63
C GLY A 171 -32.35 10.82 31.29
N LEU A 172 -32.47 10.19 30.12
CA LEU A 172 -33.68 9.51 29.65
C LEU A 172 -33.66 8.02 30.00
N SER A 173 -34.81 7.48 30.38
CA SER A 173 -35.05 6.06 30.65
C SER A 173 -36.13 5.48 29.74
N ALA A 174 -36.15 4.16 29.58
CA ALA A 174 -37.25 3.49 28.87
C ALA A 174 -38.59 3.78 29.58
N GLY A 175 -39.59 4.20 28.80
CA GLY A 175 -40.90 4.65 29.27
C GLY A 175 -41.08 6.17 29.31
N ASP A 176 -40.00 6.96 29.22
CA ASP A 176 -40.07 8.41 29.26
C ASP A 176 -40.74 8.99 28.01
N ARG A 177 -41.59 10.00 28.21
CA ARG A 177 -42.28 10.71 27.14
C ARG A 177 -41.52 11.97 26.76
N VAL A 178 -41.28 12.13 25.47
CA VAL A 178 -40.63 13.30 24.87
C VAL A 178 -41.50 13.83 23.72
N GLN A 179 -41.30 15.08 23.35
CA GLN A 179 -41.96 15.71 22.21
C GLN A 179 -40.92 15.98 21.13
N LEU A 180 -41.19 15.49 19.92
CA LEU A 180 -40.44 15.85 18.73
C LEU A 180 -41.03 17.13 18.17
N ALA A 181 -40.21 18.17 18.08
CA ALA A 181 -40.61 19.50 17.69
C ALA A 181 -39.81 20.02 16.51
N ASP A 182 -40.44 20.83 15.68
CA ASP A 182 -39.76 21.69 14.72
C ASP A 182 -40.36 23.08 14.76
N GLU A 183 -39.53 24.09 14.48
CA GLU A 183 -39.86 25.50 14.62
C GLU A 183 -39.63 26.25 13.33
N PHE A 184 -40.71 26.80 12.80
CA PHE A 184 -40.72 27.68 11.66
C PHE A 184 -41.04 29.09 12.10
N ASP A 185 -40.51 30.07 11.39
CA ASP A 185 -40.85 31.47 11.62
C ASP A 185 -40.93 32.24 10.30
N THR A 186 -41.41 33.48 10.37
CA THR A 186 -41.55 34.35 9.20
C THR A 186 -40.20 34.87 8.68
N CYS A 187 -39.10 34.47 9.32
CA CYS A 187 -37.77 34.87 8.94
C CYS A 187 -37.31 34.04 7.74
N ALA A 188 -37.35 34.63 6.54
CA ALA A 188 -36.73 34.04 5.36
C ALA A 188 -35.19 34.13 5.47
N ARG A 189 -34.59 33.20 6.22
CA ARG A 189 -33.15 33.09 6.37
C ARG A 189 -32.55 32.65 5.04
N ILE A 190 -31.88 33.57 4.34
CA ILE A 190 -31.17 33.27 3.10
C ILE A 190 -29.83 32.63 3.47
N ILE A 191 -29.49 31.49 2.85
CA ILE A 191 -28.18 30.85 3.01
C ILE A 191 -27.11 31.88 2.62
N PRO A 192 -26.17 32.23 3.52
CA PRO A 192 -25.13 33.21 3.24
C PRO A 192 -24.31 32.77 2.02
N ARG A 193 -24.14 33.67 1.05
CA ARG A 193 -23.22 33.45 -0.07
C ARG A 193 -21.98 34.31 0.13
N LEU A 194 -20.83 33.80 -0.31
CA LEU A 194 -19.53 34.46 -0.17
C LEU A 194 -19.46 35.84 -0.83
N ASP A 195 -20.35 36.15 -1.77
CA ASP A 195 -20.39 37.39 -2.55
C ASP A 195 -21.27 38.49 -1.93
N ARG A 196 -22.00 38.23 -0.83
CA ARG A 196 -22.91 39.20 -0.22
C ARG A 196 -22.79 39.24 1.30
N PRO A 197 -22.92 40.42 1.93
CA PRO A 197 -23.01 40.50 3.38
C PRO A 197 -24.21 39.66 3.87
N PRO A 198 -24.09 39.00 5.05
CA PRO A 198 -25.19 38.24 5.62
C PRO A 198 -26.42 39.15 5.79
N PRO A 199 -27.64 38.65 5.52
CA PRO A 199 -28.84 39.45 5.72
C PRO A 199 -28.90 39.93 7.19
N PRO A 200 -29.43 41.15 7.44
CA PRO A 200 -29.58 41.66 8.79
C PRO A 200 -30.43 40.70 9.64
N PRO A 201 -30.21 40.64 10.97
CA PRO A 201 -31.03 39.84 11.86
C PRO A 201 -32.50 40.22 11.66
N CYS A 202 -33.31 39.23 11.31
CA CYS A 202 -34.74 39.40 11.17
C CYS A 202 -35.39 39.10 12.52
N GLU A 203 -36.29 39.97 12.97
CA GLU A 203 -37.18 39.64 14.06
C GLU A 203 -38.39 38.89 13.49
N PRO A 204 -38.67 37.66 13.95
CA PRO A 204 -39.81 36.90 13.46
C PRO A 204 -41.12 37.56 13.91
N THR A 205 -41.99 37.89 12.95
CA THR A 205 -43.33 38.42 13.19
C THR A 205 -44.34 37.34 13.58
N ALA A 206 -44.10 36.09 13.18
CA ALA A 206 -44.84 34.93 13.66
C ALA A 206 -43.93 33.69 13.66
N SER A 207 -44.20 32.76 14.56
CA SER A 207 -43.56 31.46 14.66
C SER A 207 -44.61 30.35 14.70
N LEU A 208 -44.35 29.24 14.01
CA LEU A 208 -45.13 28.02 14.02
C LEU A 208 -44.25 26.89 14.58
N ARG A 209 -44.63 26.33 15.73
CA ARG A 209 -43.98 25.14 16.29
C ARG A 209 -44.88 23.94 16.06
N LEU A 210 -44.36 22.94 15.35
CA LEU A 210 -45.00 21.62 15.21
C LEU A 210 -44.46 20.73 16.31
N THR A 211 -45.33 20.03 17.04
CA THR A 211 -44.93 19.12 18.12
C THR A 211 -45.68 17.80 18.01
N HIS A 212 -44.96 16.69 18.17
CA HIS A 212 -45.51 15.34 18.15
C HIS A 212 -45.01 14.53 19.33
N ASP A 213 -45.91 13.78 19.98
CA ASP A 213 -45.55 12.99 21.15
C ASP A 213 -44.81 11.71 20.75
N ALA A 214 -43.77 11.40 21.52
CA ALA A 214 -42.94 10.22 21.36
C ALA A 214 -42.60 9.61 22.73
N VAL A 215 -42.21 8.34 22.73
CA VAL A 215 -41.84 7.61 23.96
C VAL A 215 -40.55 6.85 23.74
N VAL A 216 -39.62 6.89 24.70
CA VAL A 216 -38.42 6.05 24.67
C VAL A 216 -38.85 4.61 24.95
N ALA A 217 -39.01 3.80 23.91
CA ALA A 217 -39.49 2.42 24.02
C ALA A 217 -38.39 1.48 24.55
N ALA A 218 -37.17 1.65 24.07
CA ALA A 218 -36.02 0.86 24.48
C ALA A 218 -34.71 1.66 24.46
N VAL A 219 -33.77 1.22 25.32
CA VAL A 219 -32.37 1.61 25.33
C VAL A 219 -31.54 0.43 24.87
N VAL A 220 -30.71 0.63 23.85
CA VAL A 220 -29.99 -0.46 23.17
C VAL A 220 -28.50 -0.19 23.03
N GLU A 221 -27.74 -1.26 22.85
CA GLU A 221 -26.35 -1.23 22.42
C GLU A 221 -26.15 -2.17 21.22
N PRO A 222 -25.21 -1.89 20.30
CA PRO A 222 -24.87 -2.85 19.26
C PRO A 222 -24.34 -4.15 19.88
N ASN A 223 -24.72 -5.30 19.31
CA ASN A 223 -24.26 -6.62 19.79
C ASN A 223 -22.74 -6.78 19.72
N ASP A 224 -22.14 -6.25 18.64
CA ASP A 224 -20.71 -6.25 18.38
C ASP A 224 -20.31 -4.86 17.82
N PRO A 225 -19.26 -4.19 18.37
CA PRO A 225 -18.75 -2.94 17.83
C PRO A 225 -18.21 -3.04 16.39
N GLU A 226 -17.98 -4.25 15.88
CA GLU A 226 -17.59 -4.51 14.48
C GLU A 226 -18.70 -5.26 13.71
N ASP A 227 -19.95 -5.19 14.18
CA ASP A 227 -21.08 -5.82 13.48
C ASP A 227 -21.23 -5.25 12.07
N GLN A 228 -21.08 -6.15 11.09
CA GLN A 228 -21.02 -5.86 9.67
C GLN A 228 -22.36 -5.41 9.09
N PHE A 229 -23.45 -5.61 9.82
CA PHE A 229 -24.76 -5.06 9.46
C PHE A 229 -24.71 -3.53 9.32
N TRP A 230 -23.90 -2.86 10.14
CA TRP A 230 -23.69 -1.43 10.10
C TRP A 230 -22.59 -1.08 9.09
N VAL A 231 -22.95 -0.85 7.82
CA VAL A 231 -22.00 -0.62 6.70
C VAL A 231 -20.95 0.47 6.99
N ARG A 232 -21.33 1.51 7.74
CA ARG A 232 -20.45 2.63 8.14
C ARG A 232 -19.88 2.50 9.55
N GLY A 233 -20.13 1.37 10.21
CA GLY A 233 -19.75 1.06 11.59
C GLY A 233 -20.80 1.53 12.62
N PRO A 234 -20.95 0.82 13.76
CA PRO A 234 -21.92 1.17 14.79
C PRO A 234 -21.74 2.59 15.36
N SER A 235 -20.52 3.13 15.40
CA SER A 235 -20.30 4.50 15.87
C SER A 235 -21.08 5.53 15.05
N TYR A 236 -21.24 5.31 13.75
CA TYR A 236 -22.01 6.21 12.90
C TYR A 236 -23.51 6.17 13.19
N ASP A 237 -24.00 5.04 13.69
CA ASP A 237 -25.42 4.76 13.92
C ASP A 237 -25.90 4.95 15.36
N PHE A 238 -25.01 4.88 16.34
CA PHE A 238 -25.36 4.95 17.76
C PHE A 238 -24.72 6.12 18.53
N ALA A 239 -23.61 6.70 18.04
CA ALA A 239 -22.91 7.76 18.76
C ALA A 239 -23.68 9.08 18.70
N LEU A 240 -23.64 9.82 19.81
CA LEU A 240 -24.15 11.20 19.86
C LEU A 240 -23.34 12.09 18.92
N GLY A 241 -24.04 12.90 18.13
CA GLY A 241 -23.45 13.94 17.32
C GLY A 241 -23.26 15.25 18.10
N GLN A 242 -22.42 16.12 17.55
CA GLN A 242 -21.96 17.34 18.20
C GLN A 242 -23.11 18.23 18.67
N ALA A 243 -23.09 18.61 19.95
CA ALA A 243 -23.89 19.73 20.42
C ALA A 243 -23.39 21.03 19.78
N LEU A 244 -24.32 21.84 19.29
CA LEU A 244 -24.05 23.16 18.71
C LEU A 244 -24.29 24.24 19.79
N PRO A 245 -23.81 25.48 19.59
CA PRO A 245 -24.02 26.55 20.56
C PRO A 245 -25.50 26.79 20.89
N ASP A 246 -26.37 26.65 19.90
CA ASP A 246 -27.80 26.96 20.00
C ASP A 246 -28.69 25.70 20.01
N THR A 247 -28.12 24.51 19.89
CA THR A 247 -28.87 23.23 19.90
C THR A 247 -28.10 22.17 20.68
N GLY A 248 -28.80 21.29 21.38
CA GLY A 248 -28.20 20.15 22.07
C GLY A 248 -27.59 19.12 21.10
N PRO A 249 -27.05 17.99 21.61
CA PRO A 249 -26.44 16.97 20.77
C PRO A 249 -27.43 16.36 19.78
N VAL A 250 -26.94 15.94 18.63
CA VAL A 250 -27.74 15.18 17.66
C VAL A 250 -27.81 13.74 18.14
N VAL A 251 -29.01 13.22 18.34
CA VAL A 251 -29.26 11.90 18.90
C VAL A 251 -29.76 11.01 17.77
N PRO A 252 -29.00 9.98 17.36
CA PRO A 252 -29.54 8.95 16.48
C PRO A 252 -30.68 8.22 17.19
N VAL A 253 -31.86 8.20 16.57
CA VAL A 253 -33.03 7.54 17.14
C VAL A 253 -33.57 6.52 16.15
N PHE A 254 -33.62 5.26 16.56
CA PHE A 254 -34.20 4.19 15.74
C PHE A 254 -35.72 4.14 15.91
N VAL A 255 -36.41 4.02 14.79
CA VAL A 255 -37.86 3.86 14.69
C VAL A 255 -38.13 2.66 13.79
N ALA A 256 -39.17 1.88 14.10
CA ALA A 256 -39.59 0.77 13.24
C ALA A 256 -39.87 1.27 11.79
N PRO A 257 -39.38 0.60 10.73
CA PRO A 257 -39.50 1.08 9.35
C PRO A 257 -40.92 1.41 8.90
N ASP A 258 -41.89 0.55 9.23
CA ASP A 258 -43.27 0.74 8.79
C ASP A 258 -43.92 1.95 9.50
N ARG A 259 -43.60 2.14 10.79
CA ARG A 259 -43.96 3.32 11.58
C ARG A 259 -43.33 4.60 11.05
N TYR A 260 -42.05 4.55 10.72
CA TYR A 260 -41.30 5.68 10.19
C TYR A 260 -41.91 6.21 8.89
N VAL A 261 -42.21 5.34 7.93
CA VAL A 261 -42.80 5.74 6.63
C VAL A 261 -44.21 6.32 6.80
N ARG A 262 -44.99 5.84 7.77
CA ARG A 262 -46.30 6.39 8.09
C ARG A 262 -46.19 7.77 8.75
N ALA A 263 -45.35 7.90 9.78
CA ALA A 263 -45.09 9.17 10.45
C ALA A 263 -44.62 10.25 9.47
N PHE A 264 -43.77 9.88 8.51
CA PHE A 264 -43.33 10.81 7.47
C PHE A 264 -44.47 11.31 6.57
N ARG A 265 -45.41 10.43 6.22
CA ARG A 265 -46.59 10.78 5.41
C ARG A 265 -47.60 11.63 6.17
N GLU A 266 -47.78 11.35 7.46
CA GLU A 266 -48.78 12.03 8.29
C GLU A 266 -48.27 13.36 8.86
N TRP A 267 -47.03 13.40 9.35
CA TRP A 267 -46.49 14.52 10.14
C TRP A 267 -45.57 15.42 9.32
N TRP A 268 -44.82 14.86 8.36
CA TRP A 268 -43.76 15.56 7.63
C TRP A 268 -43.82 15.41 6.10
N PRO A 269 -44.96 15.66 5.44
CA PRO A 269 -45.12 15.37 4.03
C PRO A 269 -44.20 16.18 3.10
N GLY A 270 -43.69 17.32 3.58
CA GLY A 270 -42.78 18.20 2.85
C GLY A 270 -41.30 18.03 3.18
N TYR A 271 -40.90 17.05 4.00
CA TYR A 271 -39.49 16.86 4.36
C TYR A 271 -38.76 15.94 3.39
N LEU A 272 -37.45 16.16 3.27
CA LEU A 272 -36.55 15.23 2.59
C LEU A 272 -36.22 14.09 3.55
N ALA A 273 -36.26 12.86 3.06
CA ALA A 273 -35.52 11.77 3.69
C ALA A 273 -34.44 11.30 2.73
N LEU A 274 -33.41 10.69 3.27
CA LEU A 274 -32.47 9.87 2.52
C LEU A 274 -32.92 8.43 2.63
N ALA A 275 -33.00 7.73 1.51
CA ALA A 275 -33.19 6.29 1.51
C ALA A 275 -31.96 5.63 0.88
N SER A 276 -31.46 4.58 1.53
CA SER A 276 -30.41 3.75 0.99
C SER A 276 -30.83 2.29 0.93
N PHE A 277 -30.46 1.64 -0.17
CA PHE A 277 -30.50 0.20 -0.32
C PHE A 277 -29.17 -0.34 0.18
N VAL A 278 -29.22 -1.20 1.18
CA VAL A 278 -28.05 -1.88 1.74
C VAL A 278 -28.10 -3.34 1.31
N GLY A 279 -27.04 -3.81 0.66
CA GLY A 279 -26.84 -5.21 0.31
C GLY A 279 -25.59 -5.77 0.96
N PHE A 280 -25.63 -7.00 1.44
CA PHE A 280 -24.45 -7.69 1.95
C PHE A 280 -23.98 -8.72 0.93
N ALA A 281 -22.77 -8.53 0.41
CA ALA A 281 -22.17 -9.43 -0.57
C ALA A 281 -21.87 -10.80 0.05
N GLU A 282 -22.25 -11.88 -0.64
CA GLU A 282 -21.86 -13.25 -0.31
C GLU A 282 -20.47 -13.54 -0.91
N PRO A 283 -19.43 -13.78 -0.08
CA PRO A 283 -18.09 -14.06 -0.57
C PRO A 283 -18.02 -15.28 -1.49
N ASP A 284 -18.85 -16.31 -1.24
CA ASP A 284 -18.82 -17.57 -2.01
C ASP A 284 -19.30 -17.41 -3.47
N ARG A 285 -20.08 -16.36 -3.76
CA ARG A 285 -20.52 -16.05 -5.14
C ARG A 285 -19.53 -15.16 -5.89
N LEU A 286 -18.59 -14.55 -5.18
CA LEU A 286 -17.58 -13.66 -5.72
C LEU A 286 -16.25 -14.41 -5.86
N GLY A 287 -15.89 -14.71 -7.11
CA GLY A 287 -14.64 -15.40 -7.44
C GLY A 287 -14.03 -14.86 -8.71
N ALA A 288 -12.90 -15.42 -9.12
CA ALA A 288 -12.14 -14.95 -10.29
C ALA A 288 -12.93 -14.90 -11.61
N GLY A 289 -13.95 -15.76 -11.75
CA GLY A 289 -14.83 -15.80 -12.92
C GLY A 289 -15.95 -14.77 -12.90
N THR A 290 -16.36 -14.31 -11.71
CA THR A 290 -17.51 -13.43 -11.50
C THR A 290 -17.14 -12.02 -11.05
N ALA A 291 -15.91 -11.82 -10.55
CA ALA A 291 -15.40 -10.54 -10.04
C ALA A 291 -15.46 -9.41 -11.07
N ARG A 292 -15.08 -9.68 -12.33
CA ARG A 292 -15.19 -8.70 -13.41
C ARG A 292 -16.64 -8.25 -13.62
N ARG A 293 -17.58 -9.22 -13.64
CA ARG A 293 -19.01 -8.92 -13.77
C ARG A 293 -19.50 -8.07 -12.59
N ALA A 294 -19.12 -8.43 -11.36
CA ALA A 294 -19.52 -7.66 -10.17
C ALA A 294 -19.03 -6.21 -10.25
N ARG A 295 -17.77 -5.99 -10.64
CA ARG A 295 -17.21 -4.65 -10.83
C ARG A 295 -17.93 -3.86 -11.93
N GLU A 296 -18.18 -4.49 -13.08
CA GLU A 296 -18.90 -3.88 -14.20
C GLU A 296 -20.36 -3.52 -13.83
N ASP A 297 -21.06 -4.40 -13.11
CA ASP A 297 -22.43 -4.15 -12.64
C ASP A 297 -22.50 -3.01 -11.61
N ILE A 298 -21.53 -2.93 -10.68
CA ILE A 298 -21.44 -1.83 -9.70
C ILE A 298 -21.12 -0.50 -10.40
N GLU A 299 -20.17 -0.50 -11.33
CA GLU A 299 -19.78 0.72 -12.04
C GLU A 299 -20.89 1.21 -12.98
N ALA A 300 -21.58 0.29 -13.65
CA ALA A 300 -22.77 0.62 -14.43
C ALA A 300 -23.86 1.23 -13.55
N LEU A 301 -24.08 0.69 -12.33
CA LEU A 301 -25.03 1.26 -11.39
C LEU A 301 -24.62 2.67 -10.94
N ARG A 302 -23.32 2.93 -10.69
CA ARG A 302 -22.82 4.28 -10.40
C ARG A 302 -23.15 5.25 -11.54
N GLN A 303 -22.84 4.88 -12.78
CA GLN A 303 -23.11 5.72 -13.95
C GLN A 303 -24.61 5.96 -14.18
N GLU A 304 -25.46 4.98 -13.86
CA GLU A 304 -26.93 5.11 -13.94
C GLU A 304 -27.49 6.04 -12.84
N LEU A 305 -26.86 6.10 -11.67
CA LEU A 305 -27.31 6.89 -10.51
C LEU A 305 -26.72 8.30 -10.43
N ASP A 306 -25.57 8.55 -11.06
CA ASP A 306 -24.89 9.85 -11.07
C ASP A 306 -25.82 11.01 -11.52
N PRO A 307 -26.64 10.88 -12.59
CA PRO A 307 -27.60 11.93 -12.99
C PRO A 307 -28.75 12.15 -11.99
N LEU A 308 -28.92 11.25 -11.03
CA LEU A 308 -29.98 11.28 -10.01
C LEU A 308 -29.46 11.75 -8.65
N ASP A 309 -28.25 12.31 -8.58
CA ASP A 309 -27.52 12.63 -7.34
C ASP A 309 -27.39 11.40 -6.41
N GLY A 310 -27.41 10.19 -6.98
CA GLY A 310 -27.25 8.94 -6.27
C GLY A 310 -25.80 8.49 -6.23
N PHE A 311 -25.41 7.79 -5.16
CA PHE A 311 -24.03 7.37 -4.95
C PHE A 311 -23.95 5.94 -4.43
N VAL A 312 -22.97 5.18 -4.91
CA VAL A 312 -22.77 3.77 -4.55
C VAL A 312 -21.45 3.61 -3.79
N VAL A 313 -21.57 3.26 -2.51
CA VAL A 313 -20.45 2.90 -1.65
C VAL A 313 -20.30 1.38 -1.69
N ALA A 314 -19.26 0.88 -2.34
CA ALA A 314 -19.02 -0.55 -2.53
C ALA A 314 -17.54 -0.90 -2.31
N PRO A 315 -17.08 -1.07 -1.06
CA PRO A 315 -15.69 -1.41 -0.74
C PRO A 315 -15.19 -2.65 -1.48
N VAL A 316 -16.08 -3.62 -1.72
CA VAL A 316 -15.81 -4.84 -2.51
C VAL A 316 -15.34 -4.54 -3.94
N ALA A 317 -15.86 -3.50 -4.59
CA ALA A 317 -15.45 -3.14 -5.95
C ALA A 317 -14.00 -2.66 -5.97
N ASP A 318 -13.63 -1.87 -4.96
CA ASP A 318 -12.28 -1.35 -4.80
C ASP A 318 -11.31 -2.48 -4.42
N ALA A 319 -11.74 -3.41 -3.56
CA ALA A 319 -10.99 -4.62 -3.20
C ALA A 319 -10.66 -5.48 -4.44
N ILE A 320 -11.68 -5.77 -5.26
CA ILE A 320 -11.51 -6.53 -6.50
C ILE A 320 -10.58 -5.79 -7.46
N ALA A 321 -10.78 -4.48 -7.66
CA ALA A 321 -9.94 -3.68 -8.54
C ALA A 321 -8.47 -3.65 -8.07
N ARG A 322 -8.23 -3.46 -6.76
CA ARG A 322 -6.89 -3.54 -6.15
C ARG A 322 -6.25 -4.91 -6.36
N ALA A 323 -7.02 -6.00 -6.18
CA ALA A 323 -6.53 -7.35 -6.39
C ALA A 323 -6.19 -7.62 -7.87
N GLU A 324 -7.00 -7.15 -8.81
CA GLU A 324 -6.74 -7.26 -10.25
C GLU A 324 -5.47 -6.50 -10.66
N ARG A 325 -5.29 -5.26 -10.19
CA ARG A 325 -4.07 -4.48 -10.45
C ARG A 325 -2.83 -5.06 -9.79
N SER A 326 -2.95 -5.50 -8.53
CA SER A 326 -1.85 -6.17 -7.83
C SER A 326 -1.41 -7.45 -8.54
N ALA A 327 -2.35 -8.20 -9.12
CA ALA A 327 -2.06 -9.40 -9.89
C ALA A 327 -1.34 -9.10 -11.22
N SER A 328 -1.69 -8.02 -11.92
CA SER A 328 -1.01 -7.64 -13.16
C SER A 328 0.42 -7.17 -12.90
N VAL A 329 0.63 -6.38 -11.84
CA VAL A 329 1.94 -5.93 -11.38
C VAL A 329 2.83 -7.12 -10.98
N ALA A 330 2.29 -8.06 -10.18
CA ALA A 330 3.03 -9.25 -9.75
C ALA A 330 3.42 -10.19 -10.91
N ALA A 331 2.68 -10.18 -12.03
CA ALA A 331 2.96 -11.02 -13.20
C ALA A 331 4.12 -10.50 -14.07
N GLY A 332 4.44 -9.20 -14.03
CA GLY A 332 5.48 -8.59 -14.86
C GLY A 332 6.87 -9.24 -14.70
N PRO A 333 7.45 -9.25 -13.48
CA PRO A 333 8.76 -9.87 -13.21
C PRO A 333 8.83 -11.36 -13.60
N LEU A 334 7.73 -12.08 -13.37
CA LEU A 334 7.60 -13.50 -13.72
C LEU A 334 7.74 -13.73 -15.23
N LEU A 335 7.08 -12.91 -16.06
CA LEU A 335 7.13 -13.07 -17.51
C LEU A 335 8.55 -12.85 -18.04
N VAL A 336 9.28 -11.87 -17.49
CA VAL A 336 10.70 -11.65 -17.83
C VAL A 336 11.54 -12.86 -17.50
N LEU A 337 11.40 -13.36 -16.27
CA LEU A 337 12.16 -14.51 -15.80
C LEU A 337 11.89 -15.76 -16.64
N LEU A 338 10.62 -16.07 -16.90
CA LEU A 338 10.24 -17.22 -17.70
C LEU A 338 10.68 -17.09 -19.16
N ALA A 339 10.66 -15.88 -19.72
CA ALA A 339 11.21 -15.61 -21.05
C ALA A 339 12.73 -15.84 -21.08
N GLU A 340 13.46 -15.45 -20.04
CA GLU A 340 14.89 -15.71 -19.90
C GLU A 340 15.18 -17.21 -19.83
N VAL A 341 14.45 -17.97 -19.01
CA VAL A 341 14.64 -19.44 -18.92
C VAL A 341 14.24 -20.12 -20.24
N ALA A 342 13.20 -19.64 -20.92
CA ALA A 342 12.88 -20.11 -22.25
C ALA A 342 14.02 -19.84 -23.25
N ALA A 343 14.68 -18.68 -23.16
CA ALA A 343 15.87 -18.37 -23.95
C ALA A 343 17.03 -19.34 -23.65
N ILE A 344 17.25 -19.71 -22.38
CA ILE A 344 18.22 -20.75 -21.98
C ILE A 344 17.86 -22.10 -22.63
N ALA A 345 16.59 -22.50 -22.57
CA ALA A 345 16.11 -23.75 -23.17
C ALA A 345 16.30 -23.74 -24.70
N LEU A 346 15.97 -22.64 -25.38
CA LEU A 346 16.19 -22.48 -26.81
C LEU A 346 17.68 -22.47 -27.18
N PHE A 347 18.54 -21.83 -26.37
CA PHE A 347 19.99 -21.86 -26.54
C PHE A 347 20.56 -23.28 -26.35
N PHE A 348 20.02 -24.06 -25.42
CA PHE A 348 20.33 -25.47 -25.30
C PHE A 348 19.90 -26.26 -26.54
N VAL A 349 18.68 -26.07 -27.05
CA VAL A 349 18.21 -26.70 -28.30
C VAL A 349 19.13 -26.34 -29.48
N PHE A 350 19.54 -25.07 -29.59
CA PHE A 350 20.51 -24.62 -30.57
C PHE A 350 21.86 -25.34 -30.40
N THR A 351 22.37 -25.45 -29.18
CA THR A 351 23.65 -26.13 -28.89
C THR A 351 23.60 -27.62 -29.25
N VAL A 352 22.50 -28.30 -28.94
CA VAL A 352 22.25 -29.69 -29.37
C VAL A 352 22.14 -29.77 -30.90
N GLY A 353 21.49 -28.80 -31.54
CA GLY A 353 21.39 -28.66 -32.99
C GLY A 353 22.76 -28.48 -33.67
N VAL A 354 23.66 -27.69 -33.07
CA VAL A 354 25.05 -27.56 -33.55
C VAL A 354 25.78 -28.89 -33.43
N ALA A 355 25.73 -29.53 -32.25
CA ALA A 355 26.37 -30.82 -32.03
C ALA A 355 25.85 -31.90 -33.00
N ALA A 356 24.55 -31.85 -33.32
CA ALA A 356 23.88 -32.68 -34.30
C ALA A 356 24.33 -32.40 -35.74
N ALA A 357 24.37 -31.13 -36.14
CA ALA A 357 24.78 -30.71 -37.48
C ALA A 357 26.24 -31.10 -37.75
N GLU A 358 27.11 -30.91 -36.76
CA GLU A 358 28.51 -31.35 -36.82
C GLU A 358 28.63 -32.88 -36.92
N ARG A 359 27.82 -33.64 -36.17
CA ARG A 359 27.79 -35.12 -36.27
C ARG A 359 27.28 -35.61 -37.62
N ASN A 360 26.35 -34.90 -38.22
CA ASN A 360 25.76 -35.23 -39.52
C ASN A 360 26.50 -34.51 -40.67
N ALA A 361 27.64 -33.87 -40.44
CA ALA A 361 28.32 -33.04 -41.42
C ALA A 361 28.71 -33.82 -42.68
N ASP A 362 29.20 -35.05 -42.53
CA ASP A 362 29.56 -35.92 -43.65
C ASP A 362 28.34 -36.29 -44.50
N GLU A 363 27.20 -36.55 -43.86
CA GLU A 363 25.94 -36.83 -44.54
C GLU A 363 25.41 -35.60 -45.26
N ILE A 364 25.45 -34.43 -44.62
CA ILE A 364 25.06 -33.14 -45.20
C ILE A 364 25.94 -32.81 -46.41
N ALA A 365 27.25 -33.04 -46.30
CA ALA A 365 28.20 -32.85 -47.41
C ALA A 365 27.90 -33.80 -48.56
N LEU A 366 27.54 -35.06 -48.28
CA LEU A 366 27.18 -36.06 -49.28
C LEU A 366 25.85 -35.70 -49.98
N LEU A 367 24.85 -35.24 -49.25
CA LEU A 367 23.59 -34.72 -49.82
C LEU A 367 23.82 -33.51 -50.72
N ARG A 368 24.69 -32.58 -50.30
CA ARG A 368 25.09 -31.40 -51.10
C ARG A 368 25.87 -31.80 -52.36
N ALA A 369 26.78 -32.77 -52.26
CA ALA A 369 27.52 -33.31 -53.40
C ALA A 369 26.60 -34.02 -54.41
N ARG A 370 25.48 -34.59 -53.96
CA ARG A 370 24.42 -35.17 -54.79
C ARG A 370 23.41 -34.15 -55.34
N GLY A 371 23.67 -32.85 -55.20
CA GLY A 371 22.86 -31.78 -55.80
C GLY A 371 21.70 -31.25 -54.94
N ALA A 372 21.55 -31.69 -53.68
CA ALA A 372 20.50 -31.16 -52.81
C ALA A 372 20.70 -29.66 -52.55
N SER A 373 19.64 -28.86 -52.72
CA SER A 373 19.66 -27.42 -52.43
C SER A 373 19.74 -27.13 -50.92
N LEU A 374 20.17 -25.92 -50.53
CA LEU A 374 20.15 -25.46 -49.13
C LEU A 374 18.74 -25.53 -48.51
N GLY A 375 17.71 -25.21 -49.29
CA GLY A 375 16.32 -25.32 -48.86
C GLY A 375 15.89 -26.76 -48.60
N GLN A 376 16.35 -27.73 -49.39
CA GLN A 376 16.07 -29.15 -49.19
C GLN A 376 16.74 -29.72 -47.94
N VAL A 377 18.00 -29.34 -47.67
CA VAL A 377 18.71 -29.74 -46.45
C VAL A 377 18.04 -29.12 -45.21
N LEU A 378 17.72 -27.82 -45.26
CA LEU A 378 17.02 -27.14 -44.18
C LEU A 378 15.62 -27.71 -43.95
N GLY A 379 14.87 -27.97 -45.02
CA GLY A 379 13.55 -28.59 -44.95
C GLY A 379 13.60 -29.98 -44.33
N LEU A 380 14.60 -30.80 -44.65
CA LEU A 380 14.78 -32.13 -44.08
C LEU A 380 15.07 -32.10 -42.57
N GLU A 381 15.95 -31.20 -42.12
CA GLU A 381 16.27 -31.05 -40.70
C GLU A 381 15.12 -30.39 -39.92
N ALA A 382 14.44 -29.39 -40.50
CA ALA A 382 13.26 -28.78 -39.91
C ALA A 382 12.12 -29.79 -39.74
N LEU A 383 11.88 -30.65 -40.73
CA LEU A 383 10.87 -31.70 -40.66
C LEU A 383 11.21 -32.76 -39.60
N SER A 384 12.49 -33.09 -39.45
CA SER A 384 12.99 -34.00 -38.41
C SER A 384 12.79 -33.41 -37.01
N ALA A 385 13.08 -32.11 -36.85
CA ALA A 385 12.83 -31.37 -35.61
C ALA A 385 11.34 -31.16 -35.33
N ALA A 386 10.50 -31.02 -36.37
CA ALA A 386 9.05 -30.89 -36.23
C ALA A 386 8.43 -32.14 -35.58
N TRP A 387 8.99 -33.32 -35.83
CA TRP A 387 8.53 -34.57 -35.21
C TRP A 387 8.67 -34.57 -33.68
N THR A 388 9.68 -33.88 -33.15
CA THR A 388 9.85 -33.69 -31.70
C THR A 388 9.10 -32.46 -31.19
N ALA A 389 8.87 -31.46 -32.04
CA ALA A 389 8.21 -30.22 -31.67
C ALA A 389 6.69 -30.37 -31.50
N LEU A 390 6.03 -31.23 -32.30
CA LEU A 390 4.58 -31.49 -32.18
C LEU A 390 4.16 -32.05 -30.81
N PRO A 391 4.76 -33.14 -30.29
CA PRO A 391 4.44 -33.62 -28.95
C PRO A 391 4.87 -32.61 -27.87
N ALA A 392 5.99 -31.89 -28.06
CA ALA A 392 6.40 -30.84 -27.14
C ALA A 392 5.39 -29.68 -27.06
N PHE A 393 4.80 -29.27 -28.19
CA PHE A 393 3.75 -28.26 -28.26
C PHE A 393 2.50 -28.67 -27.47
N ALA A 394 2.05 -29.92 -27.63
CA ALA A 394 0.87 -30.44 -26.94
C ALA A 394 1.15 -30.68 -25.44
N ALA A 395 2.32 -31.23 -25.10
CA ALA A 395 2.70 -31.52 -23.73
C ALA A 395 3.03 -30.26 -22.92
N GLY A 396 3.58 -29.22 -23.57
CA GLY A 396 4.05 -27.98 -22.92
C GLY A 396 3.01 -27.34 -21.98
N PRO A 397 1.82 -26.93 -22.47
CA PRO A 397 0.78 -26.34 -21.64
C PRO A 397 0.23 -27.26 -20.54
N LEU A 398 0.21 -28.58 -20.77
CA LEU A 398 -0.25 -29.56 -19.77
C LEU A 398 0.78 -29.73 -18.65
N LEU A 399 2.06 -29.84 -18.99
CA LEU A 399 3.16 -29.90 -18.02
C LEU A 399 3.26 -28.60 -17.25
N ALA A 400 3.11 -27.46 -17.92
CA ALA A 400 3.06 -26.15 -17.29
C ALA A 400 1.89 -26.05 -16.30
N SER A 401 0.70 -26.51 -16.68
CA SER A 401 -0.47 -26.55 -15.80
C SER A 401 -0.22 -27.42 -14.57
N GLY A 402 0.32 -28.63 -14.75
CA GLY A 402 0.66 -29.52 -13.64
C GLY A 402 1.72 -28.91 -12.70
N ALA A 403 2.78 -28.32 -13.26
CA ALA A 403 3.82 -27.67 -12.49
C ALA A 403 3.29 -26.48 -11.69
N VAL A 404 2.47 -25.61 -12.31
CA VAL A 404 1.83 -24.48 -11.63
C VAL A 404 0.85 -24.96 -10.56
N ALA A 405 0.04 -25.99 -10.83
CA ALA A 405 -0.88 -26.54 -9.85
C ALA A 405 -0.14 -27.04 -8.59
N LEU A 406 0.98 -27.76 -8.77
CA LEU A 406 1.79 -28.30 -7.68
C LEU A 406 2.46 -27.21 -6.82
N LEU A 407 2.72 -26.01 -7.36
CA LEU A 407 3.26 -24.91 -6.55
C LEU A 407 2.34 -24.54 -5.39
N GLY A 408 1.03 -24.69 -5.54
CA GLY A 408 0.08 -24.43 -4.45
C GLY A 408 0.26 -25.32 -3.21
N LEU A 409 0.97 -26.45 -3.36
CA LEU A 409 1.34 -27.34 -2.25
C LEU A 409 2.65 -26.94 -1.57
N THR A 410 3.39 -25.99 -2.13
CA THR A 410 4.70 -25.57 -1.61
C THR A 410 4.57 -24.36 -0.68
N PRO A 411 5.47 -24.17 0.30
CA PRO A 411 5.49 -22.97 1.16
C PRO A 411 5.63 -21.67 0.37
N ALA A 412 6.11 -21.74 -0.87
CA ALA A 412 6.23 -20.60 -1.77
C ALA A 412 4.87 -20.00 -2.20
N VAL A 413 3.78 -20.77 -2.07
CA VAL A 413 2.43 -20.30 -2.37
C VAL A 413 1.51 -20.68 -1.20
N PRO A 414 1.10 -19.73 -0.35
CA PRO A 414 0.39 -19.99 0.89
C PRO A 414 -1.11 -20.25 0.67
N VAL A 415 -1.45 -21.10 -0.30
CA VAL A 415 -2.82 -21.49 -0.63
C VAL A 415 -3.20 -22.81 0.05
N GLY A 416 -2.22 -23.65 0.42
CA GLY A 416 -2.44 -24.89 1.16
C GLY A 416 -3.11 -26.01 0.34
N GLY A 417 -3.13 -25.88 -0.98
CA GLY A 417 -3.81 -26.78 -1.91
C GLY A 417 -3.40 -26.52 -3.36
N LEU A 418 -3.87 -27.35 -4.30
CA LEU A 418 -3.52 -27.18 -5.72
C LEU A 418 -4.06 -25.85 -6.27
N LEU A 419 -3.21 -25.11 -6.99
CA LEU A 419 -3.64 -23.91 -7.71
C LEU A 419 -4.54 -24.28 -8.89
N GLU A 420 -5.52 -23.41 -9.19
CA GLU A 420 -6.36 -23.58 -10.39
C GLU A 420 -5.58 -23.19 -11.67
N ALA A 421 -4.76 -24.12 -12.14
CA ALA A 421 -3.88 -23.93 -13.28
C ALA A 421 -4.49 -24.51 -14.56
N ARG A 422 -5.42 -23.78 -15.20
CA ARG A 422 -5.97 -24.18 -16.50
C ARG A 422 -5.19 -23.56 -17.66
N PRO A 423 -4.89 -24.31 -18.73
CA PRO A 423 -4.22 -23.75 -19.89
C PRO A 423 -5.07 -22.67 -20.55
N THR A 424 -4.44 -21.56 -20.91
CA THR A 424 -5.09 -20.43 -21.58
C THR A 424 -4.83 -20.48 -23.09
N PRO A 425 -5.66 -19.82 -23.93
CA PRO A 425 -5.38 -19.71 -25.37
C PRO A 425 -3.99 -19.13 -25.66
N LEU A 426 -3.58 -18.11 -24.89
CA LEU A 426 -2.25 -17.52 -24.97
C LEU A 426 -1.15 -18.53 -24.64
N ALA A 427 -1.35 -19.43 -23.67
CA ALA A 427 -0.39 -20.48 -23.36
C ALA A 427 -0.13 -21.42 -24.55
N TYR A 428 -1.17 -21.76 -25.33
CA TYR A 428 -1.00 -22.54 -26.56
C TYR A 428 -0.27 -21.73 -27.65
N VAL A 429 -0.57 -20.45 -27.82
CA VAL A 429 0.14 -19.59 -28.78
C VAL A 429 1.63 -19.50 -28.43
N LEU A 430 1.96 -19.29 -27.16
CA LEU A 430 3.33 -19.22 -26.68
C LEU A 430 4.05 -20.57 -26.75
N SER A 431 3.35 -21.69 -26.49
CA SER A 431 3.86 -23.04 -26.72
C SER A 431 4.18 -23.27 -28.21
N ALA A 432 3.29 -22.84 -29.12
CA ALA A 432 3.51 -22.95 -30.56
C ALA A 432 4.72 -22.11 -31.01
N ALA A 433 4.87 -20.91 -30.46
CA ALA A 433 6.05 -20.06 -30.68
C ALA A 433 7.33 -20.74 -30.18
N GLY A 434 7.31 -21.35 -28.98
CA GLY A 434 8.41 -22.14 -28.43
C GLY A 434 8.79 -23.32 -29.32
N ALA A 435 7.80 -24.06 -29.81
CA ALA A 435 8.01 -25.18 -30.74
C ALA A 435 8.63 -24.71 -32.07
N ALA A 436 8.10 -23.63 -32.66
CA ALA A 436 8.62 -23.05 -33.89
C ALA A 436 10.05 -22.52 -33.72
N ALA A 437 10.33 -21.81 -32.62
CA ALA A 437 11.66 -21.33 -32.27
C ALA A 437 12.63 -22.49 -32.02
N GLY A 438 12.17 -23.59 -31.40
CA GLY A 438 12.93 -24.81 -31.21
C GLY A 438 13.31 -25.47 -32.54
N VAL A 439 12.35 -25.59 -33.49
CA VAL A 439 12.62 -26.12 -34.84
C VAL A 439 13.62 -25.24 -35.57
N ALA A 440 13.46 -23.92 -35.52
CA ALA A 440 14.41 -22.98 -36.11
C ALA A 440 15.81 -23.11 -35.49
N SER A 441 15.89 -23.17 -34.16
CA SER A 441 17.14 -23.32 -33.41
C SER A 441 17.87 -24.63 -33.74
N ALA A 442 17.14 -25.72 -33.94
CA ALA A 442 17.70 -27.01 -34.35
C ALA A 442 18.15 -27.03 -35.83
N ALA A 443 17.41 -26.37 -36.73
CA ALA A 443 17.66 -26.38 -38.17
C ALA A 443 18.74 -25.36 -38.63
N LEU A 444 18.88 -24.24 -37.93
CA LEU A 444 19.82 -23.16 -38.27
C LEU A 444 21.28 -23.64 -38.38
N PRO A 445 21.84 -24.42 -37.42
CA PRO A 445 23.20 -24.94 -37.53
C PRO A 445 23.44 -25.81 -38.76
N ALA A 446 22.45 -26.60 -39.17
CA ALA A 446 22.54 -27.43 -40.36
C ALA A 446 22.63 -26.59 -41.64
N ALA A 447 21.96 -25.43 -41.69
CA ALA A 447 22.06 -24.48 -42.80
C ALA A 447 23.47 -23.89 -42.92
N VAL A 448 24.07 -23.50 -41.79
CA VAL A 448 25.44 -22.97 -41.74
C VAL A 448 26.44 -24.04 -42.19
N THR A 449 26.30 -25.26 -41.67
CA THR A 449 27.14 -26.41 -42.02
C THR A 449 27.02 -26.75 -43.51
N ALA A 450 25.81 -26.76 -44.07
CA ALA A 450 25.56 -27.01 -45.49
C ALA A 450 26.12 -25.93 -46.42
N ARG A 451 26.19 -24.67 -45.95
CA ARG A 451 26.84 -23.56 -46.68
C ARG A 451 28.36 -23.73 -46.71
N HIS A 452 28.95 -24.17 -45.61
CA HIS A 452 30.40 -24.32 -45.47
C HIS A 452 30.90 -25.60 -46.18
N ALA A 453 30.11 -26.68 -46.16
CA ALA A 453 30.40 -27.92 -46.89
C ALA A 453 30.58 -27.72 -48.42
N ALA A 454 29.99 -26.67 -48.98
CA ALA A 454 30.16 -26.31 -50.39
C ALA A 454 31.41 -25.45 -50.69
N ARG A 455 32.08 -24.91 -49.66
CA ARG A 455 33.18 -23.93 -49.78
C ARG A 455 34.55 -24.45 -49.34
N GLU A 456 34.63 -25.45 -48.46
CA GLU A 456 35.89 -25.80 -47.79
C GLU A 456 36.34 -27.24 -48.04
N ARG A 457 37.24 -27.42 -49.02
CA ARG A 457 38.22 -28.53 -49.03
C ARG A 457 39.62 -28.09 -48.56
N ARG A 458 39.87 -26.82 -48.17
CA ARG A 458 41.25 -26.30 -48.00
C ARG A 458 41.51 -25.15 -46.96
N ALA A 459 40.67 -24.89 -45.96
CA ALA A 459 41.00 -23.83 -44.97
C ALA A 459 41.77 -24.39 -43.75
N PRO A 460 43.02 -23.95 -43.43
CA PRO A 460 43.83 -24.51 -42.34
C PRO A 460 43.65 -23.85 -40.97
N ARG A 461 42.73 -22.89 -40.79
CA ARG A 461 42.51 -22.22 -39.50
C ARG A 461 41.02 -21.90 -39.26
N PRO A 462 40.46 -22.23 -38.07
CA PRO A 462 39.12 -21.79 -37.71
C PRO A 462 39.12 -20.25 -37.60
N ALA A 463 38.32 -19.59 -38.45
CA ALA A 463 38.08 -18.15 -38.32
C ALA A 463 37.24 -17.86 -37.07
N ALA A 464 37.46 -16.70 -36.43
CA ALA A 464 36.58 -16.24 -35.36
C ALA A 464 35.12 -16.19 -35.86
N PRO A 465 34.12 -16.55 -35.03
CA PRO A 465 32.72 -16.54 -35.43
C PRO A 465 32.33 -15.16 -35.96
N ALA A 466 31.56 -15.12 -37.06
CA ALA A 466 31.20 -13.89 -37.77
C ALA A 466 30.62 -12.81 -36.83
N PHE A 467 29.88 -13.22 -35.80
CA PHE A 467 29.30 -12.36 -34.79
C PHE A 467 30.33 -11.51 -34.02
N GLN A 468 31.47 -12.09 -33.63
CA GLN A 468 32.56 -11.37 -32.96
C GLN A 468 33.38 -10.53 -33.95
N ARG A 469 33.54 -11.04 -35.18
CA ARG A 469 34.30 -10.36 -36.25
C ARG A 469 33.65 -9.04 -36.66
N TYR A 470 32.33 -8.96 -36.68
CA TYR A 470 31.58 -7.75 -37.01
C TYR A 470 31.13 -6.94 -35.79
N TYR A 471 31.67 -7.25 -34.59
CA TYR A 471 31.34 -6.55 -33.33
C TYR A 471 29.84 -6.50 -33.01
N VAL A 472 29.07 -7.49 -33.48
CA VAL A 472 27.62 -7.55 -33.24
C VAL A 472 27.34 -7.76 -31.75
N ASP A 473 28.23 -8.46 -31.04
CA ASP A 473 28.20 -8.59 -29.58
C ASP A 473 28.30 -7.26 -28.84
N VAL A 474 29.17 -6.35 -29.28
CA VAL A 474 29.28 -5.01 -28.72
C VAL A 474 28.04 -4.18 -29.06
N ALA A 475 27.50 -4.31 -30.28
CA ALA A 475 26.25 -3.64 -30.65
C ALA A 475 25.08 -4.07 -29.74
N PHE A 476 24.94 -5.36 -29.44
CA PHE A 476 23.94 -5.85 -28.48
C PHE A 476 24.14 -5.27 -27.08
N ALA A 477 25.39 -5.12 -26.61
CA ALA A 477 25.68 -4.49 -25.33
C ALA A 477 25.29 -3.01 -25.30
N VAL A 478 25.55 -2.26 -26.37
CA VAL A 478 25.11 -0.86 -26.51
C VAL A 478 23.59 -0.76 -26.51
N VAL A 479 22.90 -1.63 -27.27
CA VAL A 479 21.43 -1.67 -27.27
C VAL A 479 20.89 -1.97 -25.87
N ALA A 480 21.42 -2.99 -25.18
CA ALA A 480 21.01 -3.31 -23.82
C ALA A 480 21.21 -2.13 -22.86
N ALA A 481 22.34 -1.41 -22.98
CA ALA A 481 22.61 -0.22 -22.18
C ALA A 481 21.63 0.92 -22.47
N LEU A 482 21.24 1.14 -23.73
CA LEU A 482 20.24 2.16 -24.11
C LEU A 482 18.85 1.83 -23.55
N PHE A 483 18.46 0.56 -23.54
CA PHE A 483 17.19 0.13 -22.94
C PHE A 483 17.20 0.32 -21.41
N ILE A 484 18.31 -0.02 -20.74
CA ILE A 484 18.48 0.23 -19.29
C ILE A 484 18.44 1.74 -19.00
N TRP A 485 19.04 2.55 -19.85
CA TRP A 485 19.02 4.01 -19.71
C TRP A 485 17.62 4.60 -19.95
N GLY A 486 16.86 4.07 -20.91
CA GLY A 486 15.45 4.45 -21.12
C GLY A 486 14.59 4.17 -19.88
N LEU A 487 14.76 3.00 -19.28
CA LEU A 487 14.12 2.63 -18.02
C LEU A 487 14.44 3.60 -16.88
N GLU A 488 15.70 4.03 -16.77
CA GLU A 488 16.12 5.01 -15.76
C GLU A 488 15.43 6.37 -15.93
N GLN A 489 15.09 6.78 -17.16
CA GLN A 489 14.36 8.02 -17.40
C GLN A 489 12.86 7.91 -17.11
N GLU A 490 12.25 6.77 -17.46
CA GLU A 490 10.81 6.55 -17.27
C GLU A 490 10.45 6.27 -15.80
N GLY A 491 11.39 5.72 -15.01
CA GLY A 491 11.25 5.54 -13.56
C GLY A 491 10.30 4.40 -13.13
N SER A 492 9.55 3.80 -14.06
CA SER A 492 8.69 2.63 -13.83
C SER A 492 8.66 1.74 -15.08
N ALA A 493 8.57 0.42 -14.88
CA ALA A 493 8.38 -0.55 -15.97
C ALA A 493 6.89 -0.73 -16.36
N PHE A 494 6.00 0.05 -15.75
CA PHE A 494 4.56 -0.10 -15.87
C PHE A 494 3.90 1.23 -16.22
N ALA A 495 2.97 1.21 -17.16
CA ALA A 495 2.21 2.37 -17.60
C ALA A 495 0.70 2.17 -17.38
N PRO A 496 -0.05 3.24 -17.05
CA PRO A 496 -1.51 3.17 -17.01
C PRO A 496 -2.07 2.93 -18.41
N ALA A 497 -2.81 1.84 -18.59
CA ALA A 497 -3.58 1.55 -19.79
C ALA A 497 -5.00 2.12 -19.70
N GLY A 498 -5.68 2.23 -20.85
CA GLY A 498 -7.07 2.69 -20.91
C GLY A 498 -7.99 1.79 -20.08
N GLY A 499 -8.83 2.38 -19.20
CA GLY A 499 -9.77 1.65 -18.35
C GLY A 499 -9.28 1.33 -16.92
N GLY A 500 -8.16 1.91 -16.49
CA GLY A 500 -7.65 1.77 -15.11
C GLY A 500 -6.83 0.52 -14.84
N ALA A 501 -6.53 -0.27 -15.89
CA ALA A 501 -5.58 -1.36 -15.83
C ALA A 501 -4.14 -0.83 -15.97
N ILE A 502 -3.18 -1.53 -15.36
CA ILE A 502 -1.75 -1.22 -15.50
C ILE A 502 -1.16 -2.27 -16.42
N GLU A 503 -0.59 -1.82 -17.53
CA GLU A 503 0.11 -2.68 -18.48
C GLU A 503 1.62 -2.55 -18.30
N ALA A 504 2.30 -3.68 -18.39
CA ALA A 504 3.75 -3.72 -18.33
C ALA A 504 4.30 -3.26 -19.68
N ASP A 505 5.23 -2.30 -19.69
CA ASP A 505 5.87 -1.87 -20.93
C ASP A 505 6.77 -3.00 -21.45
N LEU A 506 6.45 -3.48 -22.65
CA LEU A 506 7.18 -4.58 -23.27
C LEU A 506 8.65 -4.21 -23.53
N SER A 507 8.95 -2.91 -23.73
CA SER A 507 10.31 -2.43 -23.99
C SER A 507 11.16 -2.47 -22.71
N ALA A 508 10.60 -1.97 -21.60
CA ALA A 508 11.13 -2.07 -20.25
C ALA A 508 11.45 -3.52 -19.84
N LEU A 509 10.55 -4.45 -20.14
CA LEU A 509 10.67 -5.87 -19.79
C LEU A 509 11.71 -6.62 -20.65
N LEU A 510 12.11 -6.09 -21.82
CA LEU A 510 13.12 -6.70 -22.69
C LEU A 510 14.56 -6.37 -22.28
N ALA A 511 14.78 -5.24 -21.58
CA ALA A 511 16.12 -4.79 -21.18
C ALA A 511 16.92 -5.86 -20.41
N PRO A 512 16.34 -6.58 -19.42
CA PRO A 512 17.03 -7.66 -18.69
C PRO A 512 17.49 -8.79 -19.60
N ALA A 513 16.58 -9.28 -20.44
CA ALA A 513 16.86 -10.38 -21.35
C ALA A 513 17.96 -9.99 -22.34
N LEU A 514 17.91 -8.77 -22.88
CA LEU A 514 18.95 -8.24 -23.77
C LEU A 514 20.29 -8.08 -23.04
N ALA A 515 20.29 -7.64 -21.78
CA ALA A 515 21.50 -7.51 -20.97
C ALA A 515 22.15 -8.88 -20.73
N VAL A 516 21.37 -9.92 -20.44
CA VAL A 516 21.90 -11.29 -20.25
C VAL A 516 22.42 -11.87 -21.56
N ILE A 517 21.73 -11.64 -22.69
CA ILE A 517 22.19 -12.05 -24.02
C ILE A 517 23.50 -11.33 -24.37
N ALA A 518 23.59 -10.02 -24.14
CA ALA A 518 24.79 -9.23 -24.38
C ALA A 518 25.94 -9.67 -23.48
N ALA A 519 25.68 -9.93 -22.20
CA ALA A 519 26.68 -10.40 -21.26
C ALA A 519 27.18 -11.80 -21.63
N GLY A 520 26.30 -12.70 -22.08
CA GLY A 520 26.68 -13.99 -22.65
C GLY A 520 27.53 -13.84 -23.92
N ALA A 521 27.16 -12.93 -24.82
CA ALA A 521 27.95 -12.65 -26.01
C ALA A 521 29.37 -12.13 -25.68
N LEU A 522 29.49 -11.21 -24.72
CA LEU A 522 30.77 -10.68 -24.23
C LEU A 522 31.58 -11.75 -23.49
N ALA A 523 30.92 -12.62 -22.73
CA ALA A 523 31.55 -13.74 -22.02
C ALA A 523 32.32 -14.66 -22.98
N LEU A 524 31.88 -14.82 -24.24
CA LEU A 524 32.62 -15.56 -25.27
C LEU A 524 33.98 -14.93 -25.62
N ARG A 525 34.18 -13.62 -25.42
CA ARG A 525 35.49 -12.95 -25.60
C ARG A 525 36.40 -13.14 -24.39
N VAL A 526 35.81 -13.16 -23.20
CA VAL A 526 36.55 -13.26 -21.93
C VAL A 526 37.00 -14.70 -21.67
N TYR A 527 36.21 -15.69 -22.08
CA TYR A 527 36.49 -17.11 -21.81
C TYR A 527 37.87 -17.58 -22.31
N PRO A 528 38.32 -17.30 -23.55
CA PRO A 528 39.66 -17.67 -24.01
C PRO A 528 40.80 -17.01 -23.22
N LEU A 529 40.61 -15.77 -22.74
CA LEU A 529 41.60 -15.06 -21.94
C LEU A 529 41.78 -15.75 -20.58
N LEU A 530 40.68 -16.19 -19.97
CA LEU A 530 40.70 -16.93 -18.71
C LEU A 530 41.30 -18.33 -18.86
N ALA A 531 41.04 -19.01 -19.97
CA ALA A 531 41.68 -20.29 -20.25
C ALA A 531 43.22 -20.15 -20.30
N ARG A 532 43.72 -19.09 -20.93
CA ARG A 532 45.16 -18.77 -20.97
C ARG A 532 45.74 -18.45 -19.60
N ALA A 533 45.02 -17.67 -18.80
CA ALA A 533 45.41 -17.38 -17.43
C ALA A 533 45.45 -18.67 -16.59
N ALA A 534 44.44 -19.53 -16.70
CA ALA A 534 44.42 -20.83 -16.02
C ALA A 534 45.58 -21.75 -16.47
N GLY A 535 45.92 -21.73 -17.77
CA GLY A 535 47.07 -22.44 -18.33
C GLY A 535 48.40 -22.01 -17.69
N TRP A 536 48.57 -20.70 -17.46
CA TRP A 536 49.75 -20.17 -16.76
C TRP A 536 49.83 -20.65 -15.30
N TRP A 537 48.70 -20.78 -14.60
CA TRP A 537 48.65 -21.14 -13.18
C TRP A 537 48.72 -22.65 -12.91
N LEU A 538 48.06 -23.47 -13.74
CA LEU A 538 47.93 -24.92 -13.54
C LEU A 538 48.76 -25.76 -14.52
N GLY A 539 49.47 -25.13 -15.45
CA GLY A 539 50.27 -25.79 -16.50
C GLY A 539 51.44 -26.64 -15.99
N TRP A 540 51.79 -26.54 -14.71
CA TRP A 540 52.80 -27.39 -14.07
C TRP A 540 52.32 -28.83 -13.83
N ARG A 541 51.01 -29.10 -13.89
CA ARG A 541 50.45 -30.46 -13.79
C ARG A 541 50.13 -31.00 -15.19
N PRO A 542 50.63 -32.19 -15.59
CA PRO A 542 50.52 -32.67 -16.97
C PRO A 542 49.08 -32.90 -17.43
N THR A 543 48.19 -33.39 -16.55
CA THR A 543 46.76 -33.59 -16.85
C THR A 543 46.02 -32.27 -17.06
N ALA A 544 46.35 -31.24 -16.26
CA ALA A 544 45.76 -29.91 -16.39
C ALA A 544 46.32 -29.15 -17.60
N ALA A 545 47.62 -29.28 -17.89
CA ALA A 545 48.27 -28.68 -19.04
C ALA A 545 47.66 -29.17 -20.37
N LEU A 546 47.42 -30.48 -20.50
CA LEU A 546 46.77 -31.06 -21.68
C LEU A 546 45.32 -30.62 -21.82
N ALA A 547 44.55 -30.60 -20.72
CA ALA A 547 43.18 -30.10 -20.71
C ALA A 547 43.11 -28.63 -21.16
N LEU A 548 43.95 -27.77 -20.58
CA LEU A 548 43.93 -26.32 -20.82
C LEU A 548 44.47 -25.96 -22.22
N CYS A 549 45.53 -26.62 -22.69
CA CYS A 549 46.01 -26.46 -24.07
C CYS A 549 44.93 -26.80 -25.11
N ARG A 550 44.04 -27.75 -24.80
CA ARG A 550 42.91 -28.08 -25.66
C ARG A 550 41.85 -26.99 -25.65
N VAL A 551 41.48 -26.50 -24.47
CA VAL A 551 40.51 -25.40 -24.33
C VAL A 551 40.97 -24.15 -25.09
N GLU A 552 42.27 -23.87 -25.11
CA GLU A 552 42.86 -22.77 -25.90
C GLU A 552 42.74 -22.99 -27.42
N ARG A 553 42.88 -24.23 -27.89
CA ARG A 553 42.87 -24.57 -29.33
C ARG A 553 41.46 -24.78 -29.89
N GLU A 554 40.52 -25.28 -29.09
CA GLU A 554 39.13 -25.52 -29.47
C GLU A 554 38.14 -24.85 -28.48
N PRO A 555 38.09 -23.51 -28.40
CA PRO A 555 37.28 -22.83 -27.38
C PRO A 555 35.76 -22.97 -27.58
N GLY A 556 35.30 -23.27 -28.80
CA GLY A 556 33.89 -23.23 -29.17
C GLY A 556 32.95 -24.12 -28.33
N PRO A 557 33.18 -25.43 -28.23
CA PRO A 557 32.34 -26.34 -27.44
C PRO A 557 32.28 -25.97 -25.96
N HIS A 558 33.42 -25.63 -25.35
CA HIS A 558 33.50 -25.28 -23.94
C HIS A 558 32.87 -23.92 -23.64
N ALA A 559 33.05 -22.94 -24.52
CA ALA A 559 32.45 -21.62 -24.37
C ALA A 559 30.92 -21.68 -24.40
N ARG A 560 30.30 -22.52 -25.26
CA ARG A 560 28.83 -22.70 -25.27
C ARG A 560 28.29 -23.29 -23.97
N LEU A 561 29.01 -24.23 -23.36
CA LEU A 561 28.61 -24.80 -22.06
C LEU A 561 28.79 -23.79 -20.93
N ALA A 562 29.90 -23.05 -20.97
CA ALA A 562 30.15 -21.92 -20.08
C ALA A 562 29.02 -20.90 -20.15
N LEU A 563 28.51 -20.58 -21.35
CA LEU A 563 27.34 -19.71 -21.51
C LEU A 563 26.07 -20.31 -20.92
N LEU A 564 25.80 -21.60 -21.15
CA LEU A 564 24.62 -22.25 -20.62
C LEU A 564 24.64 -22.30 -19.08
N VAL A 565 25.80 -22.58 -18.47
CA VAL A 565 25.98 -22.49 -17.01
C VAL A 565 25.87 -21.04 -16.54
N LEU A 566 26.48 -20.09 -17.27
CA LEU A 566 26.41 -18.66 -16.97
C LEU A 566 24.95 -18.21 -16.92
N MET A 567 24.16 -18.41 -17.97
CA MET A 567 22.76 -18.00 -18.00
C MET A 567 21.93 -18.70 -16.92
N ALA A 568 22.13 -20.01 -16.69
CA ALA A 568 21.43 -20.72 -15.62
C ALA A 568 21.78 -20.16 -14.23
N SER A 569 23.04 -19.81 -14.00
CA SER A 569 23.48 -19.18 -12.76
C SER A 569 23.07 -17.71 -12.65
N THR A 570 22.90 -16.98 -13.76
CA THR A 570 22.30 -15.64 -13.79
C THR A 570 20.85 -15.68 -13.30
N VAL A 571 20.04 -16.58 -13.86
CA VAL A 571 18.67 -16.83 -13.41
C VAL A 571 18.64 -17.24 -11.93
N ALA A 572 19.55 -18.13 -11.52
CA ALA A 572 19.65 -18.55 -10.13
C ALA A 572 20.01 -17.40 -9.18
N ALA A 573 20.97 -16.55 -9.57
CA ALA A 573 21.37 -15.40 -8.78
C ALA A 573 20.27 -14.35 -8.67
N PHE A 574 19.54 -14.12 -9.75
CA PHE A 574 18.36 -13.27 -9.73
C PHE A 574 17.28 -13.85 -8.80
N ALA A 575 16.98 -15.15 -8.89
CA ALA A 575 16.02 -15.83 -8.04
C ALA A 575 16.36 -15.75 -6.55
N VAL A 576 17.62 -15.99 -6.21
CA VAL A 576 18.14 -15.98 -4.83
C VAL A 576 18.24 -14.56 -4.24
N SER A 577 18.22 -13.52 -5.08
CA SER A 577 18.23 -12.14 -4.60
C SER A 577 16.83 -11.54 -4.54
N TYR A 578 16.05 -11.70 -5.62
CA TYR A 578 14.75 -11.05 -5.77
C TYR A 578 13.68 -11.69 -4.87
N GLY A 579 13.65 -13.02 -4.76
CA GLY A 579 12.69 -13.72 -3.88
C GLY A 579 12.75 -13.23 -2.43
N PRO A 580 13.93 -13.31 -1.77
CA PRO A 580 14.12 -12.78 -0.42
C PRO A 580 13.87 -11.27 -0.31
N THR A 581 14.23 -10.49 -1.33
CA THR A 581 13.95 -9.04 -1.35
C THR A 581 12.45 -8.74 -1.33
N VAL A 582 11.65 -9.47 -2.10
CA VAL A 582 10.19 -9.32 -2.11
C VAL A 582 9.57 -9.77 -0.79
N GLU A 583 10.10 -10.85 -0.19
CA GLU A 583 9.65 -11.33 1.12
C GLU A 583 9.92 -10.29 2.22
N GLU A 584 11.14 -9.74 2.27
CA GLU A 584 11.50 -8.69 3.22
C GLU A 584 10.70 -7.41 2.96
N SER A 585 10.52 -7.00 1.70
CA SER A 585 9.69 -5.84 1.35
C SER A 585 8.22 -6.03 1.74
N ARG A 586 7.68 -7.25 1.62
CA ARG A 586 6.33 -7.56 2.10
C ARG A 586 6.23 -7.39 3.61
N ARG A 587 7.18 -7.94 4.35
CA ARG A 587 7.25 -7.81 5.80
C ARG A 587 7.35 -6.34 6.20
N ASP A 588 8.25 -5.59 5.57
CA ASP A 588 8.45 -4.15 5.79
C ASP A 588 7.18 -3.35 5.51
N ARG A 589 6.41 -3.67 4.46
CA ARG A 589 5.12 -3.01 4.16
C ARG A 589 4.06 -3.31 5.21
N ALA A 590 3.97 -4.56 5.67
CA ALA A 590 3.05 -4.92 6.74
C ALA A 590 3.40 -4.18 8.04
N LEU A 591 4.68 -4.09 8.37
CA LEU A 591 5.17 -3.31 9.52
C LEU A 591 5.01 -1.80 9.30
N PHE A 592 5.12 -1.29 8.08
CA PHE A 592 4.91 0.11 7.79
C PHE A 592 3.43 0.53 7.94
N ALA A 593 2.51 -0.35 7.53
CA ALA A 593 1.07 -0.15 7.67
C ALA A 593 0.59 -0.33 9.13
N ALA A 594 1.13 -1.32 9.86
CA ALA A 594 0.87 -1.56 11.28
C ALA A 594 2.18 -1.47 12.11
N PRO A 595 2.68 -0.26 12.37
CA PRO A 595 4.02 -0.07 12.94
C PRO A 595 4.11 -0.29 14.43
N VAL A 596 2.98 -0.37 15.14
CA VAL A 596 2.92 -0.61 16.57
C VAL A 596 2.35 -2.00 16.86
N PRO A 597 2.74 -2.67 17.96
CA PRO A 597 2.31 -4.04 18.25
C PRO A 597 0.80 -4.22 18.26
N VAL A 598 0.09 -3.29 18.90
CA VAL A 598 -1.37 -3.18 18.83
C VAL A 598 -1.76 -1.71 18.73
N SER A 599 -2.67 -1.41 17.80
CA SER A 599 -3.34 -0.13 17.66
C SER A 599 -4.85 -0.31 17.63
N GLY A 600 -5.59 0.58 18.29
CA GLY A 600 -7.04 0.66 18.19
C GLY A 600 -7.49 2.11 18.11
N ARG A 601 -8.60 2.37 17.43
CA ARG A 601 -9.25 3.68 17.44
C ARG A 601 -10.05 3.84 18.71
N LEU A 602 -9.87 4.96 19.38
CA LEU A 602 -10.74 5.34 20.50
C LEU A 602 -12.07 5.82 19.92
N PRO A 603 -13.22 5.48 20.54
CA PRO A 603 -14.50 6.04 20.15
C PRO A 603 -14.42 7.56 20.17
N ALA A 604 -14.72 8.17 19.04
CA ALA A 604 -14.97 9.61 18.98
C ALA A 604 -16.42 9.86 19.44
N GLY A 605 -16.69 9.73 20.73
CA GLY A 605 -17.96 10.18 21.32
C GLY A 605 -17.95 11.70 21.41
N GLU A 606 -18.80 12.39 20.65
CA GLU A 606 -19.04 13.82 20.84
C GLU A 606 -19.91 14.02 22.10
N GLY A 607 -19.32 13.78 23.27
CA GLY A 607 -19.99 13.93 24.58
C GLY A 607 -19.27 13.23 25.72
N THR A 608 -18.61 12.11 25.45
CA THR A 608 -17.75 11.38 26.40
C THR A 608 -16.28 11.68 26.10
N SER A 609 -15.82 12.89 26.44
CA SER A 609 -14.39 13.21 26.34
C SER A 609 -13.62 12.38 27.36
N SER A 610 -13.17 11.18 26.98
CA SER A 610 -12.20 10.45 27.78
C SER A 610 -10.95 11.33 27.92
N SER A 611 -10.61 11.68 29.16
CA SER A 611 -9.39 12.44 29.43
C SER A 611 -8.20 11.64 28.88
N TRP A 612 -7.23 12.33 28.29
CA TRP A 612 -5.99 11.69 27.83
C TRP A 612 -5.37 10.81 28.92
N GLU A 613 -5.32 11.36 30.14
CA GLU A 613 -4.81 10.69 31.34
C GLU A 613 -5.66 9.49 31.73
N GLU A 614 -6.98 9.60 31.61
CA GLU A 614 -7.90 8.51 31.92
C GLU A 614 -7.78 7.35 30.93
N SER A 615 -7.83 7.62 29.64
CA SER A 615 -7.68 6.61 28.59
C SER A 615 -6.34 5.90 28.71
N GLU A 616 -5.25 6.64 28.94
CA GLU A 616 -3.93 6.03 29.10
C GLU A 616 -3.81 5.24 30.42
N ARG A 617 -4.43 5.71 31.51
CA ARG A 617 -4.47 4.98 32.80
C ARG A 617 -5.26 3.68 32.68
N LEU A 618 -6.43 3.72 32.06
CA LEU A 618 -7.27 2.53 31.81
C LEU A 618 -6.53 1.51 30.94
N LEU A 619 -5.85 1.98 29.90
CA LEU A 619 -5.07 1.12 29.02
C LEU A 619 -3.90 0.46 29.76
N ARG A 620 -3.18 1.24 30.60
CA ARG A 620 -2.08 0.71 31.44
C ARG A 620 -2.56 -0.20 32.56
N ALA A 621 -3.78 -0.01 33.06
CA ALA A 621 -4.38 -0.86 34.09
C ALA A 621 -4.86 -2.22 33.56
N THR A 622 -4.94 -2.39 32.24
CA THR A 622 -5.36 -3.65 31.63
C THR A 622 -4.31 -4.74 31.85
N ALA A 623 -4.69 -5.82 32.53
CA ALA A 623 -3.79 -6.94 32.81
C ALA A 623 -3.23 -7.52 31.51
N GLY A 624 -1.90 -7.74 31.45
CA GLY A 624 -1.24 -8.24 30.23
C GLY A 624 -0.77 -7.15 29.27
N VAL A 625 -0.96 -5.87 29.58
CA VAL A 625 -0.32 -4.73 28.88
C VAL A 625 0.94 -4.31 29.64
N SER A 626 2.05 -4.12 28.92
CA SER A 626 3.33 -3.68 29.52
C SER A 626 3.65 -2.22 29.25
N GLU A 627 3.29 -1.73 28.07
CA GLU A 627 3.51 -0.37 27.63
C GLU A 627 2.31 0.10 26.82
N ALA A 628 1.89 1.34 27.04
CA ALA A 628 0.69 1.92 26.46
C ALA A 628 0.84 3.44 26.35
N THR A 629 0.34 3.99 25.25
CA THR A 629 0.22 5.43 25.00
C THR A 629 -1.01 5.71 24.16
N VAL A 630 -1.53 6.93 24.25
CA VAL A 630 -2.62 7.41 23.41
C VAL A 630 -2.09 8.51 22.50
N VAL A 631 -2.57 8.52 21.26
CA VAL A 631 -2.10 9.42 20.21
C VAL A 631 -3.28 10.13 19.55
N TYR A 632 -2.99 11.25 18.91
CA TYR A 632 -3.96 11.97 18.10
C TYR A 632 -3.60 11.84 16.62
N ARG A 633 -4.57 11.46 15.82
CA ARG A 633 -4.51 11.41 14.37
C ARG A 633 -5.71 12.15 13.80
N GLY A 634 -5.45 13.13 12.96
CA GLY A 634 -6.52 13.89 12.30
C GLY A 634 -6.07 14.48 10.98
N VAL A 635 -7.03 14.70 10.08
CA VAL A 635 -6.79 15.42 8.82
C VAL A 635 -7.19 16.87 9.02
N HIS A 636 -6.24 17.77 8.80
CA HIS A 636 -6.40 19.21 9.01
C HIS A 636 -5.95 19.98 7.78
N SER A 637 -6.20 21.28 7.72
CA SER A 637 -5.77 22.11 6.58
C SER A 637 -4.71 23.10 6.99
N LEU A 638 -3.75 23.36 6.09
CA LEU A 638 -2.86 24.51 6.24
C LEU A 638 -3.70 25.79 6.26
N ALA A 639 -3.40 26.67 7.20
CA ALA A 639 -4.12 27.91 7.38
C ALA A 639 -3.64 28.91 6.32
N THR A 640 -4.43 29.07 5.25
CA THR A 640 -4.16 30.03 4.15
C THR A 640 -5.24 31.10 4.09
N ALA A 641 -4.95 32.23 3.45
CA ALA A 641 -5.95 33.25 3.17
C ALA A 641 -6.98 32.72 2.14
N GLY A 642 -8.22 32.43 2.57
CA GLY A 642 -9.31 31.93 1.72
C GLY A 642 -9.87 30.58 2.19
N SER A 643 -10.88 30.05 1.50
CA SER A 643 -11.43 28.71 1.77
C SER A 643 -10.69 27.65 0.93
N GLY A 644 -10.02 26.69 1.58
CA GLY A 644 -9.46 25.51 0.89
C GLY A 644 -7.94 25.34 0.98
N GLY A 645 -7.36 25.46 2.17
CA GLY A 645 -5.95 25.12 2.39
C GLY A 645 -5.65 23.64 2.13
N THR A 646 -4.41 23.32 1.73
CA THR A 646 -3.96 21.93 1.50
C THR A 646 -4.24 21.07 2.73
N GLN A 647 -4.92 19.94 2.54
CA GLN A 647 -5.14 18.97 3.62
C GLN A 647 -3.83 18.26 3.97
N VAL A 648 -3.61 18.07 5.27
CA VAL A 648 -2.40 17.51 5.89
C VAL A 648 -2.83 16.52 6.96
N ASN A 649 -2.23 15.34 6.94
CA ASN A 649 -2.36 14.34 8.00
C ASN A 649 -1.50 14.75 9.19
N VAL A 650 -2.11 14.90 10.35
CA VAL A 650 -1.44 15.31 11.59
C VAL A 650 -1.42 14.13 12.53
N LEU A 651 -0.22 13.77 12.99
CA LEU A 651 0.00 12.72 13.96
C LEU A 651 0.71 13.30 15.19
N ALA A 652 0.06 13.29 16.34
CA ALA A 652 0.63 13.78 17.59
C ALA A 652 0.92 12.59 18.51
N VAL A 653 2.19 12.38 18.83
CA VAL A 653 2.68 11.21 19.58
C VAL A 653 3.40 11.62 20.85
N ASP A 654 3.47 10.72 21.82
CA ASP A 654 4.43 10.83 22.91
C ASP A 654 5.83 10.45 22.37
N PRO A 655 6.81 11.36 22.32
CA PRO A 655 8.11 11.04 21.73
C PRO A 655 8.82 9.87 22.44
N THR A 656 8.61 9.70 23.75
CA THR A 656 9.26 8.64 24.52
C THR A 656 8.62 7.27 24.32
N ALA A 657 7.29 7.21 24.27
CA ALA A 657 6.57 5.95 24.02
C ALA A 657 6.64 5.56 22.54
N ALA A 658 6.61 6.53 21.63
CA ALA A 658 6.75 6.29 20.20
C ALA A 658 8.11 5.65 19.87
N GLU A 659 9.21 6.11 20.46
CA GLU A 659 10.53 5.49 20.27
C GLU A 659 10.54 4.00 20.62
N ARG A 660 9.79 3.58 21.64
CA ARG A 660 9.77 2.19 22.13
C ARG A 660 8.73 1.30 21.44
N LEU A 661 7.62 1.86 21.00
CA LEU A 661 6.50 1.11 20.39
C LEU A 661 6.58 1.05 18.86
N LEU A 662 7.10 2.09 18.21
CA LEU A 662 7.03 2.26 16.76
C LEU A 662 8.18 1.52 16.07
N TRP A 663 7.85 0.64 15.12
CA TRP A 663 8.83 0.08 14.21
C TRP A 663 9.27 1.15 13.22
N PHE A 664 10.59 1.39 13.11
CA PHE A 664 11.15 2.38 12.19
C PHE A 664 12.43 1.84 11.54
N ARG A 665 12.55 2.06 10.23
CA ARG A 665 13.67 1.58 9.43
C ARG A 665 14.73 2.67 9.29
N GLY A 666 16.01 2.32 9.40
CA GLY A 666 17.11 3.30 9.43
C GLY A 666 17.35 4.13 8.17
N ASP A 667 16.69 3.82 7.04
CA ASP A 667 16.77 4.56 5.77
C ASP A 667 15.55 5.47 5.54
N PHE A 668 14.62 5.54 6.48
CA PHE A 668 13.42 6.39 6.39
C PHE A 668 13.72 7.87 6.63
N ALA A 669 14.83 8.18 7.29
CA ALA A 669 15.31 9.54 7.53
C ALA A 669 16.84 9.54 7.66
N GLU A 670 17.46 10.70 7.53
CA GLU A 670 18.91 10.87 7.77
C GLU A 670 19.30 10.60 9.24
N ARG A 671 18.33 10.76 10.15
CA ARG A 671 18.50 10.59 11.60
C ARG A 671 17.71 9.39 12.12
N SER A 672 18.16 8.83 13.23
CA SER A 672 17.46 7.75 13.92
C SER A 672 16.10 8.20 14.46
N LEU A 673 15.16 7.25 14.67
CA LEU A 673 13.84 7.56 15.27
C LEU A 673 13.99 8.31 16.59
N ARG A 674 14.94 7.91 17.44
CA ARG A 674 15.24 8.58 18.71
C ARG A 674 15.58 10.06 18.53
N GLU A 675 16.46 10.37 17.58
CA GLU A 675 16.86 11.76 17.30
C GLU A 675 15.71 12.58 16.70
N LEU A 676 14.85 11.97 15.88
CA LEU A 676 13.64 12.62 15.38
C LEU A 676 12.68 12.95 16.53
N MET A 677 12.42 11.99 17.42
CA MET A 677 11.55 12.18 18.59
C MET A 677 12.11 13.25 19.54
N LEU A 678 13.43 13.28 19.76
CA LEU A 678 14.09 14.32 20.54
C LEU A 678 13.98 15.72 19.92
N ALA A 679 13.88 15.83 18.59
CA ALA A 679 13.77 17.12 17.90
C ALA A 679 12.42 17.82 18.12
N ILE A 680 11.36 17.05 18.41
CA ILE A 680 10.01 17.58 18.70
C ILE A 680 9.67 17.61 20.19
N ALA A 681 10.36 16.79 20.99
CA ALA A 681 10.15 16.70 22.42
C ALA A 681 10.37 18.04 23.15
N GLY A 682 9.60 18.25 24.22
CA GLY A 682 9.82 19.33 25.17
C GLY A 682 8.63 19.55 26.10
N PRO A 683 8.62 20.65 26.88
CA PRO A 683 7.56 20.89 27.86
C PRO A 683 6.18 20.98 27.19
N ALA A 684 5.22 20.26 27.77
CA ALA A 684 3.84 20.14 27.32
C ALA A 684 2.92 21.22 27.92
N THR A 685 3.46 22.35 28.37
CA THR A 685 2.70 23.42 29.01
C THR A 685 3.10 24.77 28.44
N LEU A 686 2.11 25.63 28.19
CA LEU A 686 2.35 27.03 27.82
C LEU A 686 2.78 27.83 29.05
N PRO A 687 3.67 28.82 28.92
CA PRO A 687 3.97 29.75 30.01
C PRO A 687 2.72 30.53 30.42
N GLY A 688 2.63 30.91 31.69
CA GLY A 688 1.52 31.68 32.25
C GLY A 688 1.98 32.64 33.35
N VAL A 689 1.26 33.73 33.53
CA VAL A 689 1.44 34.66 34.66
C VAL A 689 0.69 34.12 35.87
N ARG A 690 1.42 33.71 36.91
CA ARG A 690 0.84 33.11 38.11
C ARG A 690 0.12 34.15 38.95
N LEU A 691 -1.13 33.86 39.32
CA LEU A 691 -1.91 34.64 40.27
C LEU A 691 -1.69 34.11 41.71
N PRO A 692 -1.87 34.97 42.73
CA PRO A 692 -1.97 34.54 44.13
C PRO A 692 -3.00 33.40 44.31
N SER A 693 -2.73 32.47 45.23
CA SER A 693 -3.60 31.31 45.46
C SER A 693 -4.97 31.65 46.03
N ASP A 694 -5.12 32.84 46.61
CA ASP A 694 -6.35 33.39 47.18
C ASP A 694 -7.13 34.30 46.20
N ALA A 695 -6.75 34.33 44.92
CA ALA A 695 -7.41 35.17 43.92
C ALA A 695 -8.88 34.75 43.68
N GLU A 696 -9.82 35.70 43.79
CA GLU A 696 -11.24 35.51 43.47
C GLU A 696 -11.63 36.02 42.08
N ALA A 697 -10.90 37.01 41.55
CA ALA A 697 -11.13 37.55 40.22
C ALA A 697 -9.82 37.98 39.55
N VAL A 698 -9.82 38.01 38.21
CA VAL A 698 -8.75 38.59 37.39
C VAL A 698 -9.11 40.03 37.07
N SER A 699 -8.19 40.97 37.28
CA SER A 699 -8.33 42.38 36.91
C SER A 699 -7.35 42.76 35.80
N LEU A 700 -7.78 43.59 34.85
CA LEU A 700 -6.91 44.13 33.80
C LEU A 700 -7.34 45.57 33.49
N TRP A 701 -6.38 46.50 33.45
CA TRP A 701 -6.65 47.86 32.99
C TRP A 701 -6.52 47.94 31.48
N VAL A 702 -7.52 48.56 30.86
CA VAL A 702 -7.57 48.73 29.42
C VAL A 702 -8.00 50.15 29.04
N ASN A 703 -7.47 50.65 27.93
CA ASN A 703 -7.90 51.89 27.31
C ASN A 703 -8.07 51.68 25.80
N SER A 704 -9.31 51.84 25.31
CA SER A 704 -9.63 51.78 23.88
C SER A 704 -9.82 53.19 23.35
N THR A 705 -9.15 53.55 22.25
CA THR A 705 -9.30 54.88 21.63
C THR A 705 -10.65 55.07 20.93
N ILE A 706 -11.32 53.98 20.53
CA ILE A 706 -12.64 53.98 19.90
C ILE A 706 -13.58 52.98 20.58
N THR A 707 -14.89 53.20 20.48
CA THR A 707 -15.90 52.25 21.00
C THR A 707 -16.00 51.02 20.09
N ARG A 708 -15.98 49.83 20.71
CA ARG A 708 -16.00 48.51 20.06
C ARG A 708 -16.98 47.59 20.79
N GLU A 709 -18.27 47.91 20.69
CA GLU A 709 -19.36 47.21 21.41
C GLU A 709 -19.43 45.70 21.12
N ASN A 710 -18.94 45.30 19.95
CA ASN A 710 -18.93 43.92 19.48
C ASN A 710 -17.64 43.16 19.83
N VAL A 711 -16.72 43.74 20.60
CA VAL A 711 -15.47 43.07 21.00
C VAL A 711 -15.51 42.77 22.50
N THR A 712 -15.47 41.49 22.86
CA THR A 712 -15.38 41.05 24.26
C THR A 712 -13.95 40.62 24.57
N LEU A 713 -13.42 41.08 25.71
CA LEU A 713 -12.10 40.72 26.22
C LEU A 713 -12.22 39.61 27.26
N TRP A 714 -11.32 38.64 27.16
CA TRP A 714 -11.30 37.43 27.97
C TRP A 714 -9.88 37.17 28.49
N ALA A 715 -9.79 36.61 29.69
CA ALA A 715 -8.57 35.99 30.19
C ALA A 715 -8.67 34.47 30.04
N ARG A 716 -7.73 33.85 29.32
CA ARG A 716 -7.57 32.40 29.31
C ARG A 716 -6.69 32.01 30.48
N VAL A 717 -7.24 31.26 31.42
CA VAL A 717 -6.56 30.82 32.62
C VAL A 717 -6.36 29.31 32.63
N ARG A 718 -5.32 28.86 33.32
CA ARG A 718 -5.02 27.44 33.58
C ARG A 718 -4.89 27.21 35.08
N ASP A 719 -5.53 26.17 35.59
CA ASP A 719 -5.46 25.78 37.00
C ASP A 719 -4.33 24.77 37.28
N ALA A 720 -4.14 24.40 38.55
CA ALA A 720 -3.09 23.45 38.97
C ALA A 720 -3.24 22.04 38.36
N SER A 721 -4.47 21.65 38.03
CA SER A 721 -4.79 20.39 37.36
C SER A 721 -4.49 20.41 35.85
N GLY A 722 -4.14 21.58 35.30
CA GLY A 722 -3.87 21.78 33.89
C GLY A 722 -5.13 22.09 33.06
N ARG A 723 -6.28 22.28 33.70
CA ARG A 723 -7.55 22.60 33.02
C ARG A 723 -7.57 24.06 32.62
N TYR A 724 -7.97 24.33 31.38
CA TYR A 724 -8.13 25.68 30.85
C TYR A 724 -9.57 26.19 31.01
N ALA A 725 -9.72 27.44 31.44
CA ALA A 725 -10.99 28.14 31.50
C ALA A 725 -10.90 29.52 30.83
N LEU A 726 -12.03 29.98 30.30
CA LEU A 726 -12.14 31.31 29.69
C LEU A 726 -12.94 32.20 30.65
N ILE A 727 -12.32 33.27 31.12
CA ILE A 727 -12.91 34.21 32.07
C ILE A 727 -13.26 35.50 31.33
N GLU A 728 -14.53 35.89 31.36
CA GLU A 728 -14.98 37.15 30.75
C GLU A 728 -14.52 38.34 31.60
N LEU A 729 -13.75 39.25 31.01
CA LEU A 729 -13.35 40.49 31.67
C LEU A 729 -14.33 41.63 31.38
N GLY A 730 -14.89 41.66 30.16
CA GLY A 730 -15.92 42.62 29.73
C GLY A 730 -15.80 43.04 28.25
N LYS A 731 -16.78 43.80 27.76
CA LYS A 731 -16.85 44.32 26.37
C LYS A 731 -16.14 45.65 26.21
N LEU A 732 -15.49 45.93 25.07
CA LEU A 732 -14.79 47.19 24.75
C LEU A 732 -15.73 48.32 24.26
N ASP A 733 -16.84 48.55 24.96
CA ASP A 733 -17.92 49.47 24.58
C ASP A 733 -17.64 50.96 24.84
N ARG A 734 -16.59 51.30 25.61
CA ARG A 734 -16.26 52.68 26.02
C ARG A 734 -14.82 53.05 25.73
N THR A 735 -14.56 54.36 25.61
CA THR A 735 -13.21 54.93 25.49
C THR A 735 -12.66 55.38 26.85
N GLY A 736 -11.33 55.50 26.95
CA GLY A 736 -10.64 55.89 28.18
C GLY A 736 -10.21 54.71 29.06
N TRP A 737 -9.32 54.98 30.02
CA TRP A 737 -8.81 53.98 30.97
C TRP A 737 -9.91 53.47 31.91
N ARG A 738 -9.99 52.15 32.02
CA ARG A 738 -10.86 51.49 33.01
C ARG A 738 -10.32 50.13 33.41
N GLU A 739 -10.71 49.70 34.59
CA GLU A 739 -10.46 48.36 35.09
C GLU A 739 -11.58 47.41 34.64
N LEU A 740 -11.21 46.31 34.01
CA LEU A 740 -12.09 45.20 33.71
C LEU A 740 -11.81 44.05 34.69
N ARG A 741 -12.86 43.45 35.23
CA ARG A 741 -12.77 42.38 36.24
C ARG A 741 -13.61 41.17 35.83
N GLY A 742 -13.01 39.98 35.90
CA GLY A 742 -13.69 38.72 35.63
C GLY A 742 -13.56 37.76 36.80
N SER A 743 -14.68 37.22 37.28
CA SER A 743 -14.70 36.29 38.42
C SER A 743 -14.05 34.96 38.06
N LEU A 744 -13.13 34.47 38.91
CA LEU A 744 -12.62 33.09 38.86
C LEU A 744 -13.62 32.09 39.44
N GLY A 745 -14.57 32.56 40.27
CA GLY A 745 -15.71 31.80 40.76
C GLY A 745 -16.89 31.91 39.79
N GLY A 746 -17.00 30.99 38.81
CA GLY A 746 -18.03 31.03 37.77
C GLY A 746 -18.78 29.70 37.57
N ARG A 747 -20.12 29.78 37.73
CA ARG A 747 -21.28 28.93 37.37
C ARG A 747 -21.24 27.39 37.20
N SER A 748 -20.13 26.68 37.00
CA SER A 748 -20.21 25.22 36.78
C SER A 748 -19.12 24.36 37.45
N GLU A 749 -17.93 24.88 37.78
CA GLU A 749 -16.89 24.13 38.52
C GLU A 749 -15.79 25.09 39.05
N ALA A 750 -15.28 24.87 40.27
CA ALA A 750 -14.23 25.71 40.86
C ALA A 750 -12.84 25.38 40.26
N LEU A 751 -12.05 26.42 39.93
CA LEU A 751 -10.64 26.27 39.49
C LEU A 751 -9.74 25.95 40.67
N GLU A 752 -8.78 25.03 40.50
CA GLU A 752 -7.83 24.66 41.56
C GLU A 752 -6.61 25.60 41.58
N PRO A 753 -6.34 26.32 42.70
CA PRO A 753 -5.16 27.16 42.81
C PRO A 753 -3.85 26.34 42.81
N PRO A 754 -2.72 26.89 42.33
CA PRO A 754 -2.57 28.22 41.74
C PRO A 754 -3.13 28.31 40.31
N VAL A 755 -3.72 29.46 39.99
CA VAL A 755 -4.23 29.78 38.64
C VAL A 755 -3.21 30.64 37.90
N GLU A 756 -2.99 30.35 36.63
CA GLU A 756 -2.05 31.09 35.77
C GLU A 756 -2.79 31.67 34.56
N VAL A 757 -2.59 32.95 34.24
CA VAL A 757 -3.12 33.59 33.03
C VAL A 757 -2.18 33.28 31.86
N VAL A 758 -2.69 32.53 30.87
CA VAL A 758 -1.90 32.03 29.73
C VAL A 758 -2.05 32.91 28.50
N ALA A 759 -3.23 33.51 28.31
CA ALA A 759 -3.52 34.38 27.17
C ALA A 759 -4.60 35.42 27.47
N LEU A 760 -4.58 36.51 26.74
CA LEU A 760 -5.65 37.52 26.69
C LEU A 760 -6.32 37.43 25.32
N LEU A 761 -7.59 37.04 25.30
CA LEU A 761 -8.32 36.73 24.07
C LEU A 761 -9.42 37.75 23.81
N MET A 762 -9.70 38.00 22.54
CA MET A 762 -10.69 38.95 22.10
C MET A 762 -11.60 38.25 21.10
N THR A 763 -12.91 38.28 21.34
CA THR A 763 -13.90 37.69 20.44
C THR A 763 -14.75 38.79 19.83
N GLU A 764 -15.01 38.68 18.53
CA GLU A 764 -15.87 39.58 17.76
C GLU A 764 -16.75 38.76 16.81
N PRO A 765 -17.92 39.26 16.36
CA PRO A 765 -18.71 38.56 15.36
C PRO A 765 -17.87 38.30 14.09
N PRO A 766 -17.95 37.09 13.51
CA PRO A 766 -17.20 36.76 12.31
C PRO A 766 -17.69 37.58 11.11
N ASN A 767 -16.84 37.73 10.10
CA ASN A 767 -17.14 38.43 8.84
C ASN A 767 -17.49 39.92 8.97
N GLN A 768 -17.21 40.54 10.12
CA GLN A 768 -17.27 41.98 10.27
C GLN A 768 -16.08 42.62 9.55
N PHE A 769 -16.21 43.88 9.14
CA PHE A 769 -15.10 44.64 8.58
C PHE A 769 -14.57 45.63 9.62
N ASN A 770 -13.35 45.40 10.12
CA ASN A 770 -12.68 46.36 10.98
C ASN A 770 -11.98 47.43 10.13
N ALA A 771 -12.49 48.66 10.11
CA ALA A 771 -11.92 49.74 9.31
C ALA A 771 -10.73 50.46 9.98
N SER A 772 -10.46 50.21 11.26
CA SER A 772 -9.52 51.00 12.06
C SER A 772 -8.39 50.15 12.67
N ASP A 773 -7.19 50.71 12.71
CA ASP A 773 -6.03 50.19 13.43
C ASP A 773 -5.83 50.83 14.82
N ALA A 774 -6.85 51.55 15.33
CA ALA A 774 -6.79 52.27 16.59
C ALA A 774 -6.32 51.36 17.74
N PRO A 775 -5.35 51.80 18.56
CA PRO A 775 -4.75 50.95 19.58
C PRO A 775 -5.72 50.61 20.72
N LEU A 776 -5.44 49.48 21.36
CA LEU A 776 -5.92 49.11 22.68
C LEU A 776 -4.70 49.06 23.60
N GLU A 777 -4.68 49.94 24.58
CA GLU A 777 -3.64 49.96 25.61
C GLU A 777 -4.04 49.04 26.75
N LEU A 778 -3.09 48.26 27.25
CA LEU A 778 -3.24 47.26 28.30
C LEU A 778 -2.22 47.56 29.39
N ASP A 779 -2.66 47.53 30.64
CA ASP A 779 -1.79 47.75 31.79
C ASP A 779 -2.29 47.00 33.04
N ASP A 780 -1.43 46.78 34.03
CA ASP A 780 -1.69 46.15 35.33
C ASP A 780 -2.65 44.95 35.28
N LEU A 781 -2.17 43.80 34.78
CA LEU A 781 -2.84 42.51 34.95
C LEU A 781 -2.64 42.03 36.39
N GLY A 782 -3.72 41.87 37.13
CA GLY A 782 -3.70 41.54 38.56
C GLY A 782 -4.76 40.54 38.99
N ALA A 783 -4.66 40.15 40.25
CA ALA A 783 -5.65 39.35 40.94
C ALA A 783 -6.35 40.18 42.02
N VAL A 784 -7.67 40.09 42.07
CA VAL A 784 -8.49 40.63 43.15
C VAL A 784 -8.57 39.57 44.25
N ARG A 785 -8.16 39.94 45.46
CA ARG A 785 -8.25 39.10 46.66
C ARG A 785 -9.63 39.23 47.34
N PRO A 786 -9.97 38.35 48.30
CA PRO A 786 -11.25 38.40 49.01
C PRO A 786 -11.46 39.70 49.81
N ASP A 787 -10.37 40.37 50.20
CA ASP A 787 -10.39 41.66 50.89
C ASP A 787 -10.61 42.85 49.93
N GLY A 788 -10.78 42.58 48.63
CA GLY A 788 -10.94 43.58 47.58
C GLY A 788 -9.63 44.26 47.14
N SER A 789 -8.48 43.89 47.70
CA SER A 789 -7.18 44.39 47.27
C SER A 789 -6.75 43.77 45.95
N VAL A 790 -6.10 44.56 45.08
CA VAL A 790 -5.58 44.09 43.79
C VAL A 790 -4.07 43.88 43.92
N THR A 791 -3.62 42.65 43.68
CA THR A 791 -2.19 42.33 43.55
C THR A 791 -1.84 42.25 42.08
N VAL A 792 -1.01 43.20 41.60
CA VAL A 792 -0.54 43.22 40.21
C VAL A 792 0.45 42.09 39.98
N ALA A 793 0.18 41.25 38.98
CA ALA A 793 1.00 40.11 38.60
C ALA A 793 1.87 40.41 37.36
N GLU A 794 1.39 41.24 36.43
CA GLU A 794 2.13 41.71 35.25
C GLU A 794 1.80 43.19 34.98
N ARG A 795 2.82 44.01 34.73
CA ARG A 795 2.71 45.48 34.56
C ARG A 795 2.82 45.96 33.11
N PHE A 796 3.03 45.07 32.15
CA PHE A 796 3.30 45.39 30.74
C PHE A 796 4.54 46.29 30.52
N GLU A 797 5.54 46.17 31.37
CA GLU A 797 6.81 46.91 31.29
C GLU A 797 7.88 46.21 30.43
N GLY A 798 7.53 45.08 29.79
CA GLY A 798 8.43 44.26 28.96
C GLY A 798 9.04 43.05 29.66
N GLY A 799 8.60 42.71 30.88
CA GLY A 799 9.06 41.52 31.62
C GLY A 799 8.55 40.19 31.05
N VAL A 800 7.33 40.18 30.50
CA VAL A 800 6.71 39.01 29.87
C VAL A 800 6.66 39.20 28.34
N PRO A 801 7.14 38.22 27.55
CA PRO A 801 7.21 38.32 26.09
C PRO A 801 5.85 38.05 25.44
N TRP A 802 4.93 39.01 25.50
CA TRP A 802 3.63 38.90 24.83
C TRP A 802 3.77 38.96 23.30
N ALA A 803 3.06 38.07 22.61
CA ALA A 803 2.96 38.02 21.15
C ALA A 803 1.51 37.93 20.70
N VAL A 804 1.23 38.43 19.50
CA VAL A 804 -0.09 38.38 18.89
C VAL A 804 -0.44 36.97 18.43
N LEU A 805 -1.72 36.60 18.55
CA LEU A 805 -2.21 35.32 18.06
C LEU A 805 -1.94 35.15 16.56
N PRO A 806 -1.45 33.96 16.13
CA PRO A 806 -1.19 33.69 14.72
C PRO A 806 -2.45 33.85 13.85
N SER A 807 -2.29 34.50 12.69
CA SER A 807 -3.38 34.70 11.72
C SER A 807 -2.97 34.19 10.34
N PRO A 808 -3.83 33.43 9.62
CA PRO A 808 -3.53 32.94 8.26
C PRO A 808 -3.57 34.02 7.17
N ARG A 809 -3.78 35.28 7.56
CA ARG A 809 -3.94 36.42 6.66
C ARG A 809 -2.59 37.14 6.51
N PRO A 810 -2.32 37.77 5.35
CA PRO A 810 -1.01 38.32 5.01
C PRO A 810 -0.56 39.51 5.89
N SER A 811 -1.49 40.28 6.44
CA SER A 811 -1.23 41.23 7.52
C SER A 811 -1.72 40.64 8.84
N GLY A 812 -1.00 40.86 9.93
CA GLY A 812 -1.36 40.43 11.29
C GLY A 812 -1.70 41.61 12.19
N ASP A 813 -2.31 41.31 13.33
CA ASP A 813 -2.34 42.25 14.46
C ASP A 813 -0.90 42.56 14.92
N ARG A 814 -0.70 43.65 15.66
CA ARG A 814 0.63 44.01 16.19
C ARG A 814 0.55 44.26 17.69
N PHE A 815 1.62 43.92 18.38
CA PHE A 815 1.78 44.22 19.79
C PHE A 815 3.16 44.84 20.02
N GLU A 816 3.19 45.95 20.74
CA GLU A 816 4.40 46.69 21.07
C GLU A 816 4.27 47.29 22.48
N PHE A 817 5.39 47.58 23.12
CA PHE A 817 5.40 48.29 24.40
C PHE A 817 5.68 49.77 24.15
N GLY A 818 4.86 50.67 24.67
CA GLY A 818 4.99 52.13 24.50
C GLY A 818 4.74 52.89 25.79
N GLU A 819 4.92 54.21 25.78
CA GLU A 819 4.58 55.07 26.92
C GLU A 819 3.13 55.56 26.80
N ALA A 820 2.39 55.57 27.91
CA ALA A 820 1.05 56.16 27.98
C ALA A 820 1.08 57.49 28.76
N ALA A 821 0.43 58.53 28.25
CA ALA A 821 0.48 59.86 28.86
C ALA A 821 -0.20 59.94 30.25
N GLU A 822 -1.16 59.05 30.52
CA GLU A 822 -2.00 59.09 31.73
C GLU A 822 -1.63 58.03 32.78
N ARG A 823 -0.64 57.16 32.50
CA ARG A 823 -0.14 56.13 33.42
C ARG A 823 1.37 56.20 33.54
N GLY A 824 1.90 55.99 34.74
CA GLY A 824 3.35 56.03 34.97
C GLY A 824 4.00 54.71 34.57
N GLY A 825 4.87 54.72 33.56
CA GLY A 825 5.57 53.52 33.05
C GLY A 825 5.31 53.25 31.57
N ARG A 826 5.57 52.03 31.13
CA ARG A 826 5.22 51.55 29.78
C ARG A 826 3.95 50.71 29.85
N VAL A 827 3.17 50.78 28.78
CA VAL A 827 1.96 49.98 28.58
C VAL A 827 2.10 49.05 27.39
N GLY A 828 1.30 47.98 27.38
CA GLY A 828 1.16 47.10 26.22
C GLY A 828 0.20 47.71 25.21
N ILE A 829 0.63 47.92 23.97
CA ILE A 829 -0.18 48.50 22.90
C ILE A 829 -0.52 47.41 21.88
N PHE A 830 -1.78 47.00 21.86
CA PHE A 830 -2.33 46.11 20.83
C PHE A 830 -2.94 46.92 19.69
N ARG A 831 -2.43 46.76 18.48
CA ARG A 831 -2.97 47.39 17.27
C ARG A 831 -3.73 46.38 16.45
N PHE A 832 -5.02 46.66 16.25
CA PHE A 832 -5.88 45.83 15.43
C PHE A 832 -5.48 45.96 13.96
N ARG A 833 -5.46 44.83 13.27
CA ARG A 833 -5.37 44.83 11.82
C ARG A 833 -6.69 45.31 11.19
N PRO A 834 -6.65 46.25 10.22
CA PRO A 834 -7.79 46.57 9.37
C PRO A 834 -8.19 45.41 8.44
N GLY A 835 -9.45 45.37 8.03
CA GLY A 835 -10.02 44.38 7.14
C GLY A 835 -10.98 43.41 7.82
N GLN A 836 -11.31 42.32 7.13
CA GLN A 836 -12.29 41.35 7.60
C GLN A 836 -11.80 40.63 8.87
N THR A 837 -12.69 40.53 9.85
CA THR A 837 -12.45 39.86 11.13
C THR A 837 -12.51 38.35 10.96
N GLY A 838 -11.62 37.63 11.68
CA GLY A 838 -11.68 36.17 11.80
C GLY A 838 -12.54 35.71 12.98
N GLY A 839 -13.25 36.64 13.61
CA GLY A 839 -14.02 36.45 14.84
C GLY A 839 -13.19 36.39 16.12
N ARG A 840 -11.86 36.26 16.04
CA ARG A 840 -10.97 36.11 17.21
C ARG A 840 -9.62 36.78 17.00
N ARG A 841 -9.09 37.38 18.07
CA ARG A 841 -7.78 38.03 18.18
C ARG A 841 -7.26 37.87 19.59
N GLY A 842 -6.03 38.27 19.86
CA GLY A 842 -5.51 38.28 21.22
C GLY A 842 -4.01 38.18 21.31
N LEU A 843 -3.55 37.99 22.54
CA LEU A 843 -2.17 37.91 22.97
C LEU A 843 -1.93 36.63 23.73
N PHE A 844 -0.76 36.05 23.52
CA PHE A 844 -0.26 34.91 24.29
C PHE A 844 1.18 35.17 24.70
N ILE A 845 1.66 34.43 25.70
CA ILE A 845 3.04 34.53 26.14
C ILE A 845 3.92 33.68 25.23
N GLN A 846 4.83 34.32 24.51
CA GLN A 846 5.75 33.67 23.59
C GLN A 846 6.83 32.88 24.35
N ASP A 847 7.09 31.66 23.90
CA ASP A 847 8.17 30.81 24.39
C ASP A 847 8.97 30.23 23.21
N VAL A 848 10.15 29.69 23.50
CA VAL A 848 10.99 28.96 22.54
C VAL A 848 10.28 27.76 21.90
N SER A 849 9.21 27.26 22.52
CA SER A 849 8.38 26.17 22.01
C SER A 849 7.36 26.61 20.94
N VAL A 850 7.28 27.91 20.61
CA VAL A 850 6.35 28.47 19.61
C VAL A 850 7.15 29.25 18.54
N PRO A 851 7.12 28.85 17.25
CA PRO A 851 6.25 27.83 16.65
C PRO A 851 6.53 26.40 17.10
N LEU A 852 5.50 25.55 17.11
CA LEU A 852 5.60 24.16 17.57
C LEU A 852 6.53 23.38 16.64
N PRO A 853 7.54 22.67 17.17
CA PRO A 853 8.42 21.85 16.34
C PRO A 853 7.67 20.65 15.79
N ALA A 854 7.83 20.41 14.49
CA ALA A 854 7.22 19.30 13.77
C ALA A 854 8.25 18.54 12.94
N ILE A 855 8.00 17.25 12.70
CA ILE A 855 8.66 16.48 11.65
C ILE A 855 7.73 16.45 10.44
N ALA A 856 8.24 16.80 9.27
CA ALA A 856 7.49 16.72 8.03
C ALA A 856 7.84 15.44 7.26
N THR A 857 6.88 14.88 6.54
CA THR A 857 7.17 13.85 5.52
C THR A 857 7.75 14.49 4.26
N ALA A 858 8.52 13.75 3.46
CA ALA A 858 8.97 14.24 2.16
C ALA A 858 7.79 14.64 1.25
N SER A 859 6.66 13.92 1.34
CA SER A 859 5.41 14.24 0.64
C SER A 859 4.78 15.58 1.07
N PHE A 860 5.05 16.05 2.30
CA PHE A 860 4.68 17.38 2.77
C PHE A 860 5.56 18.45 2.15
N VAL A 861 6.88 18.24 2.14
CA VAL A 861 7.83 19.20 1.56
C VAL A 861 7.58 19.39 0.06
N THR A 862 7.38 18.30 -0.69
CA THR A 862 7.14 18.37 -2.15
C THR A 862 5.83 19.04 -2.50
N ARG A 863 4.75 18.82 -1.73
CA ARG A 863 3.43 19.43 -2.01
C ARG A 863 3.29 20.87 -1.54
N THR A 864 3.91 21.22 -0.41
CA THR A 864 3.71 22.54 0.23
C THR A 864 4.87 23.50 -0.02
N GLY A 865 6.05 22.99 -0.38
CA GLY A 865 7.29 23.75 -0.47
C GLY A 865 7.92 24.10 0.89
N ILE A 866 7.29 23.73 2.01
CA ILE A 866 7.78 24.02 3.37
C ILE A 866 8.74 22.91 3.80
N GLY A 867 10.04 23.14 3.58
CA GLY A 867 11.13 22.22 3.97
C GLY A 867 11.66 22.43 5.38
N LYS A 868 12.79 21.80 5.70
CA LYS A 868 13.51 21.95 6.99
C LYS A 868 13.82 23.42 7.30
N GLY A 869 13.47 23.88 8.49
CA GLY A 869 13.53 25.28 8.93
C GLY A 869 12.37 26.15 8.45
N GLY A 870 11.51 25.64 7.58
CA GLY A 870 10.31 26.32 7.11
C GLY A 870 9.24 26.40 8.21
N ARG A 871 8.44 27.47 8.14
CA ARG A 871 7.34 27.74 9.09
C ARG A 871 6.01 27.78 8.38
N GLY A 872 4.96 27.34 9.07
CA GLY A 872 3.61 27.36 8.55
C GLY A 872 2.58 27.50 9.66
N LEU A 873 1.33 27.62 9.23
CA LEU A 873 0.17 27.67 10.11
C LEU A 873 -0.76 26.52 9.75
N LEU A 874 -1.30 25.84 10.75
CA LEU A 874 -2.21 24.72 10.62
C LEU A 874 -3.52 25.05 11.35
N THR A 875 -4.66 24.70 10.79
CA THR A 875 -5.96 24.93 11.45
C THR A 875 -6.46 23.63 12.06
N ILE A 876 -6.60 23.56 13.38
CA ILE A 876 -7.18 22.43 14.11
C ILE A 876 -8.39 22.93 14.89
N GLY A 877 -9.59 22.48 14.50
CA GLY A 877 -10.83 23.00 15.04
C GLY A 877 -10.89 24.51 14.86
N GLN A 878 -10.96 25.24 15.97
CA GLN A 878 -10.90 26.69 15.97
C GLN A 878 -9.48 27.25 16.22
N ALA A 879 -8.50 26.45 16.64
CA ALA A 879 -7.14 26.93 16.90
C ALA A 879 -6.29 27.05 15.61
N VAL A 880 -5.52 28.13 15.50
CA VAL A 880 -4.46 28.28 14.49
C VAL A 880 -3.13 27.90 15.14
N VAL A 881 -2.57 26.78 14.73
CA VAL A 881 -1.35 26.18 15.27
C VAL A 881 -0.14 26.63 14.43
N PRO A 882 0.76 27.47 14.96
CA PRO A 882 2.00 27.81 14.29
C PRO A 882 2.99 26.66 14.45
N PHE A 883 3.63 26.24 13.36
CA PHE A 883 4.62 25.17 13.40
C PHE A 883 5.92 25.53 12.67
N GLU A 884 7.00 24.86 13.04
CA GLU A 884 8.30 24.90 12.36
C GLU A 884 8.77 23.47 12.07
N VAL A 885 9.14 23.21 10.82
CA VAL A 885 9.67 21.89 10.41
C VAL A 885 11.11 21.76 10.88
N ARG A 886 11.34 20.97 11.94
CA ARG A 886 12.68 20.73 12.49
C ARG A 886 13.45 19.68 11.71
N GLU A 887 12.77 18.61 11.30
CA GLU A 887 13.34 17.49 10.57
C GLU A 887 12.39 17.01 9.48
N VAL A 888 12.94 16.32 8.49
CA VAL A 888 12.18 15.73 7.39
C VAL A 888 12.47 14.23 7.33
N ALA A 889 11.43 13.42 7.35
CA ALA A 889 11.53 11.98 7.10
C ALA A 889 11.09 11.68 5.66
N ALA A 890 11.88 10.90 4.93
CA ALA A 890 11.50 10.41 3.60
C ALA A 890 10.20 9.59 3.67
N HIS A 891 10.12 8.71 4.67
CA HIS A 891 8.94 7.89 4.96
C HIS A 891 8.68 7.89 6.46
N PHE A 892 7.41 7.93 6.88
CA PHE A 892 7.05 7.80 8.29
C PHE A 892 6.00 6.70 8.45
N PRO A 893 6.23 5.68 9.30
CA PRO A 893 5.30 4.56 9.45
C PRO A 893 3.88 5.01 9.84
N SER A 894 2.85 4.35 9.32
CA SER A 894 1.42 4.74 9.41
C SER A 894 1.03 6.08 8.76
N LEU A 895 1.92 6.72 7.98
CA LEU A 895 1.63 7.92 7.19
C LEU A 895 2.11 7.71 5.75
N PRO A 896 1.45 6.83 4.97
CA PRO A 896 1.83 6.59 3.58
C PRO A 896 1.66 7.87 2.76
N SER A 897 2.57 8.12 1.83
CA SER A 897 2.59 9.34 1.01
C SER A 897 1.34 9.48 0.14
N GLU A 898 0.70 8.35 -0.17
CA GLU A 898 -0.58 8.27 -0.87
C GLU A 898 -1.74 8.94 -0.12
N GLU A 899 -1.79 8.82 1.21
CA GLU A 899 -2.88 9.37 2.02
C GLU A 899 -2.83 10.90 2.15
N GLY A 900 -1.68 11.52 1.88
CA GLY A 900 -1.55 12.95 2.09
C GLY A 900 -0.16 13.38 2.56
N PRO A 901 0.10 14.70 2.58
CA PRO A 901 1.29 15.24 3.21
C PRO A 901 1.13 15.07 4.73
N GLY A 902 2.21 14.71 5.44
CA GLY A 902 2.15 14.39 6.87
C GLY A 902 2.98 15.34 7.74
N LEU A 903 2.45 15.67 8.92
CA LEU A 903 3.15 16.39 10.00
C LEU A 903 3.05 15.60 11.31
N ILE A 904 4.19 15.43 11.97
CA ILE A 904 4.28 14.75 13.27
C ILE A 904 4.65 15.76 14.36
N PHE A 905 3.89 15.78 15.44
CA PHE A 905 4.07 16.68 16.59
C PHE A 905 4.26 15.90 17.90
N ASP A 906 4.83 16.58 18.89
CA ASP A 906 4.71 16.16 20.28
C ASP A 906 3.25 16.35 20.73
N ARG A 907 2.64 15.27 21.24
CA ARG A 907 1.22 15.27 21.66
C ARG A 907 0.93 16.29 22.75
N GLY A 908 1.84 16.46 23.70
CA GLY A 908 1.64 17.33 24.86
C GLY A 908 1.66 18.79 24.46
N ARG A 909 2.62 19.19 23.62
CA ARG A 909 2.71 20.55 23.06
C ARG A 909 1.51 20.89 22.18
N LEU A 910 1.12 19.99 21.28
CA LEU A 910 -0.02 20.21 20.42
C LEU A 910 -1.31 20.36 21.23
N ARG A 911 -1.54 19.45 22.20
CA ARG A 911 -2.69 19.51 23.10
C ARG A 911 -2.72 20.82 23.87
N ALA A 912 -1.60 21.23 24.50
CA ALA A 912 -1.56 22.46 25.28
C ALA A 912 -1.90 23.70 24.45
N TRP A 913 -1.46 23.74 23.19
CA TRP A 913 -1.81 24.83 22.27
C TRP A 913 -3.29 24.79 21.87
N VAL A 914 -3.79 23.63 21.42
CA VAL A 914 -5.17 23.50 20.95
C VAL A 914 -6.15 23.75 22.10
N GLU A 915 -5.93 23.17 23.29
CA GLU A 915 -6.79 23.40 24.45
C GLU A 915 -6.73 24.86 24.93
N ALA A 916 -5.60 25.57 24.79
CA ALA A 916 -5.54 26.97 25.16
C ALA A 916 -6.34 27.89 24.21
N PHE A 917 -6.40 27.58 22.91
CA PHE A 917 -6.90 28.50 21.88
C PHE A 917 -8.11 28.02 21.09
N ASP A 918 -8.56 26.79 21.28
CA ASP A 918 -9.87 26.31 20.81
C ASP A 918 -10.95 26.75 21.79
N LEU A 919 -11.77 27.72 21.36
CA LEU A 919 -12.84 28.30 22.16
C LEU A 919 -14.18 27.61 21.96
N SER A 920 -14.24 26.54 21.17
CA SER A 920 -15.48 25.79 20.93
C SER A 920 -16.02 25.07 22.18
N GLY A 921 -15.26 25.04 23.28
CA GLY A 921 -15.58 24.27 24.48
C GLY A 921 -15.36 22.76 24.32
N ARG A 922 -14.88 22.31 23.15
CA ARG A 922 -14.52 20.91 22.90
C ARG A 922 -13.18 20.59 23.56
N ARG A 923 -13.11 19.49 24.30
CA ARG A 923 -11.81 18.96 24.73
C ARG A 923 -11.13 18.33 23.52
N PHE A 924 -9.87 18.69 23.30
CA PHE A 924 -9.02 17.99 22.35
C PHE A 924 -8.78 16.60 22.91
N ALA A 925 -9.25 15.54 22.24
CA ALA A 925 -9.24 14.17 22.77
C ALA A 925 -8.33 13.26 21.92
N PRO A 926 -7.73 12.21 22.50
CA PRO A 926 -6.98 11.23 21.73
C PRO A 926 -7.90 10.45 20.77
N THR A 927 -7.37 10.02 19.64
CA THR A 927 -8.15 9.30 18.61
C THR A 927 -7.72 7.85 18.47
N GLU A 928 -6.50 7.51 18.88
CA GLU A 928 -5.96 6.16 18.79
C GLU A 928 -5.20 5.80 20.08
N ALA A 929 -5.20 4.51 20.38
CA ALA A 929 -4.48 3.91 21.49
C ALA A 929 -3.45 2.91 20.94
N TRP A 930 -2.20 3.02 21.38
CA TRP A 930 -1.10 2.15 21.01
C TRP A 930 -0.58 1.42 22.23
N PHE A 931 -0.41 0.10 22.16
CA PHE A 931 0.11 -0.67 23.29
C PHE A 931 0.86 -1.93 22.88
N ARG A 932 1.57 -2.52 23.84
CA ARG A 932 2.31 -3.76 23.71
C ARG A 932 1.91 -4.75 24.80
N PHE A 933 1.66 -5.99 24.39
CA PHE A 933 1.47 -7.12 25.32
C PHE A 933 2.70 -7.35 26.19
N ALA A 934 2.50 -7.73 27.44
CA ALA A 934 3.58 -8.15 28.31
C ALA A 934 4.34 -9.36 27.73
N PRO A 935 5.65 -9.48 27.98
CA PRO A 935 6.43 -10.63 27.51
C PRO A 935 5.88 -11.92 28.12
N GLY A 936 5.78 -12.99 27.32
CA GLY A 936 5.34 -14.32 27.77
C GLY A 936 3.82 -14.56 27.80
N VAL A 937 2.99 -13.57 27.44
CA VAL A 937 1.53 -13.71 27.40
C VAL A 937 1.10 -14.70 26.30
N SER A 938 0.26 -15.67 26.68
CA SER A 938 -0.26 -16.73 25.81
C SER A 938 -1.27 -16.19 24.78
N PRO A 939 -1.52 -16.87 23.64
CA PRO A 939 -2.50 -16.43 22.65
C PRO A 939 -3.91 -16.22 23.22
N ALA A 940 -4.37 -17.10 24.12
CA ALA A 940 -5.68 -17.00 24.75
C ALA A 940 -5.80 -15.77 25.67
N GLU A 941 -4.73 -15.44 26.41
CA GLU A 941 -4.68 -14.22 27.22
C GLU A 941 -4.65 -12.97 26.35
N ARG A 942 -3.94 -12.97 25.21
CA ARG A 942 -3.96 -11.84 24.26
C ARG A 942 -5.36 -11.57 23.75
N GLU A 943 -6.10 -12.61 23.41
CA GLU A 943 -7.49 -12.49 22.98
C GLU A 943 -8.41 -12.01 24.12
N ALA A 944 -8.14 -12.38 25.38
CA ALA A 944 -8.83 -11.82 26.53
C ALA A 944 -8.52 -10.32 26.72
N VAL A 945 -7.26 -9.89 26.53
CA VAL A 945 -6.88 -8.47 26.56
C VAL A 945 -7.58 -7.69 25.45
N LEU A 946 -7.56 -8.22 24.22
CA LEU A 946 -8.23 -7.59 23.08
C LEU A 946 -9.73 -7.44 23.32
N ARG A 947 -10.40 -8.48 23.84
CA ARG A 947 -11.82 -8.41 24.24
C ARG A 947 -12.08 -7.44 25.40
N GLY A 948 -11.12 -7.25 26.30
CA GLY A 948 -11.22 -6.31 27.40
C GLY A 948 -11.17 -4.86 26.93
N VAL A 949 -10.27 -4.55 25.98
CA VAL A 949 -10.10 -3.17 25.47
C VAL A 949 -11.18 -2.77 24.46
N THR A 950 -11.86 -3.72 23.81
CA THR A 950 -13.00 -3.45 22.91
C THR A 950 -14.33 -3.22 23.65
N ARG A 951 -14.34 -3.41 24.98
CA ARG A 951 -15.53 -3.19 25.84
C ARG A 951 -15.39 -1.91 26.66
N PRO A 952 -16.49 -1.39 27.22
CA PRO A 952 -16.43 -0.29 28.18
C PRO A 952 -15.45 -0.61 29.33
N PRO A 953 -14.67 0.37 29.80
CA PRO A 953 -14.74 1.81 29.51
C PRO A 953 -13.92 2.30 28.29
N LEU A 954 -13.08 1.46 27.66
CA LEU A 954 -12.19 1.89 26.55
C LEU A 954 -12.85 1.77 25.17
N SER A 955 -13.65 0.73 24.95
CA SER A 955 -14.43 0.48 23.74
C SER A 955 -13.65 0.69 22.42
N LEU A 956 -12.38 0.25 22.36
CA LEU A 956 -11.55 0.42 21.17
C LEU A 956 -12.19 -0.22 19.93
N GLN A 957 -12.17 0.52 18.83
CA GLN A 957 -12.69 0.13 17.52
C GLN A 957 -11.53 -0.17 16.56
N ARG A 958 -11.77 -0.99 15.53
CA ARG A 958 -10.78 -1.37 14.51
C ARG A 958 -9.42 -1.75 15.11
N VAL A 959 -9.45 -2.62 16.11
CA VAL A 959 -8.22 -3.07 16.76
C VAL A 959 -7.42 -3.88 15.76
N THR A 960 -6.19 -3.43 15.52
CA THR A 960 -5.25 -4.01 14.58
C THR A 960 -4.01 -4.43 15.34
N THR A 961 -3.57 -5.67 15.14
CA THR A 961 -2.30 -6.14 15.68
C THR A 961 -1.26 -6.23 14.58
N GLN A 962 -0.02 -5.90 14.91
CA GLN A 962 1.11 -6.07 14.01
C GLN A 962 1.29 -7.54 13.59
N ALA A 963 1.00 -8.47 14.50
CA ALA A 963 1.07 -9.90 14.23
C ALA A 963 0.03 -10.33 13.18
N ASP A 964 -1.21 -9.82 13.27
CA ASP A 964 -2.25 -10.11 12.27
C ASP A 964 -1.94 -9.45 10.93
N ALA A 965 -1.37 -8.24 10.92
CA ALA A 965 -0.94 -7.58 9.69
C ALA A 965 0.17 -8.37 8.98
N LEU A 966 1.17 -8.86 9.73
CA LEU A 966 2.22 -9.75 9.22
C LEU A 966 1.63 -11.07 8.70
N ALA A 967 0.79 -11.74 9.49
CA ALA A 967 0.21 -13.01 9.11
C ALA A 967 -0.74 -12.88 7.90
N ARG A 968 -1.46 -11.76 7.78
CA ARG A 968 -2.29 -11.44 6.61
C ARG A 968 -1.43 -11.21 5.38
N ALA A 969 -0.32 -10.48 5.50
CA ALA A 969 0.63 -10.29 4.41
C ALA A 969 1.23 -11.63 3.96
N GLU A 970 1.66 -12.47 4.90
CA GLU A 970 2.19 -13.82 4.63
C GLU A 970 1.18 -14.74 3.92
N ARG A 971 -0.12 -14.64 4.25
CA ARG A 971 -1.18 -15.42 3.60
C ARG A 971 -1.62 -14.86 2.24
N ASN A 972 -1.29 -13.61 1.91
CA ASN A 972 -1.74 -12.99 0.66
C ASN A 972 -1.03 -13.62 -0.54
N PRO A 973 -1.74 -14.39 -1.40
CA PRO A 973 -1.11 -15.12 -2.49
C PRO A 973 -0.53 -14.20 -3.56
N LEU A 974 -1.09 -13.01 -3.78
CA LEU A 974 -0.58 -12.06 -4.79
C LEU A 974 0.83 -11.58 -4.44
N VAL A 975 1.09 -11.38 -3.15
CA VAL A 975 2.37 -10.90 -2.66
C VAL A 975 3.33 -12.05 -2.36
N ALA A 976 2.81 -13.17 -1.85
CA ALA A 976 3.55 -14.39 -1.50
C ALA A 976 4.05 -15.18 -2.71
N ALA A 977 3.14 -15.46 -3.64
CA ALA A 977 3.43 -16.31 -4.78
C ALA A 977 4.18 -15.55 -5.88
N GLY A 978 3.94 -14.24 -6.05
CA GLY A 978 4.53 -13.42 -7.11
C GLY A 978 6.06 -13.48 -7.21
N GLY A 979 6.76 -13.75 -6.10
CA GLY A 979 8.21 -13.99 -6.07
C GLY A 979 8.58 -15.47 -6.07
N SER A 980 8.41 -16.15 -4.93
CA SER A 980 9.06 -17.44 -4.64
C SER A 980 8.62 -18.60 -5.54
N GLY A 981 7.33 -18.69 -5.89
CA GLY A 981 6.79 -19.77 -6.74
C GLY A 981 7.28 -19.68 -8.20
N ALA A 982 7.33 -18.46 -8.73
CA ALA A 982 7.88 -18.15 -10.04
C ALA A 982 9.36 -18.55 -10.16
N PHE A 983 10.15 -18.17 -9.15
CA PHE A 983 11.58 -18.49 -9.10
C PHE A 983 11.83 -19.99 -9.01
N ALA A 984 11.01 -20.74 -8.27
CA ALA A 984 11.13 -22.19 -8.20
C ALA A 984 10.96 -22.84 -9.59
N LEU A 985 9.98 -22.40 -10.39
CA LEU A 985 9.80 -22.88 -11.77
C LEU A 985 10.97 -22.53 -12.67
N ALA A 986 11.43 -21.28 -12.61
CA ALA A 986 12.55 -20.81 -13.41
C ALA A 986 13.86 -21.52 -13.06
N LEU A 987 14.18 -21.63 -11.77
CA LEU A 987 15.37 -22.32 -11.26
C LEU A 987 15.33 -23.81 -11.59
N GLY A 988 14.17 -24.46 -11.40
CA GLY A 988 13.97 -25.86 -11.77
C GLY A 988 14.14 -26.10 -13.26
N GLY A 989 13.50 -25.28 -14.10
CA GLY A 989 13.62 -25.34 -15.56
C GLY A 989 15.05 -25.10 -16.05
N ALA A 990 15.70 -24.03 -15.58
CA ALA A 990 17.08 -23.70 -15.90
C ALA A 990 18.04 -24.81 -15.44
N GLY A 991 17.84 -25.34 -14.24
CA GLY A 991 18.63 -26.45 -13.68
C GLY A 991 18.51 -27.73 -14.49
N ILE A 992 17.31 -28.12 -14.91
CA ILE A 992 17.08 -29.31 -15.76
C ILE A 992 17.78 -29.14 -17.12
N VAL A 993 17.63 -27.97 -17.75
CA VAL A 993 18.28 -27.67 -19.03
C VAL A 993 19.80 -27.68 -18.87
N ALA A 994 20.32 -27.06 -17.81
CA ALA A 994 21.75 -26.99 -17.56
C ALA A 994 22.35 -28.38 -17.30
N ALA A 995 21.71 -29.17 -16.44
CA ALA A 995 22.13 -30.52 -16.13
C ALA A 995 22.12 -31.43 -17.37
N THR A 996 21.07 -31.35 -18.16
CA THR A 996 20.98 -32.13 -19.40
C THR A 996 22.00 -31.66 -20.43
N GLY A 997 22.23 -30.35 -20.54
CA GLY A 997 23.27 -29.75 -21.38
C GLY A 997 24.67 -30.26 -21.05
N LEU A 998 25.02 -30.25 -19.75
CA LEU A 998 26.30 -30.75 -19.27
C LEU A 998 26.46 -32.26 -19.53
N ALA A 999 25.42 -33.05 -19.27
CA ALA A 999 25.41 -34.51 -19.50
C ALA A 999 25.51 -34.87 -21.00
N ALA A 1000 24.74 -34.19 -21.85
CA ALA A 1000 24.78 -34.36 -23.30
C ALA A 1000 26.17 -34.00 -23.85
N SER A 1001 26.73 -32.90 -23.38
CA SER A 1001 28.09 -32.52 -23.74
C SER A 1001 29.11 -33.57 -23.31
N ALA A 1002 29.01 -34.09 -22.09
CA ALA A 1002 29.97 -35.07 -21.59
C ALA A 1002 29.94 -36.34 -22.45
N GLY A 1003 28.74 -36.81 -22.83
CA GLY A 1003 28.58 -37.93 -23.74
C GLY A 1003 29.12 -37.66 -25.16
N THR A 1004 28.88 -36.47 -25.71
CA THR A 1004 29.42 -36.11 -27.04
C THR A 1004 30.93 -35.93 -27.02
N ALA A 1005 31.50 -35.38 -25.94
CA ALA A 1005 32.93 -35.22 -25.75
C ALA A 1005 33.64 -36.57 -25.62
N VAL A 1006 33.01 -37.56 -24.98
CA VAL A 1006 33.51 -38.95 -24.99
C VAL A 1006 33.38 -39.58 -26.37
N ALA A 1007 32.24 -39.39 -27.06
CA ALA A 1007 32.00 -39.98 -28.38
C ALA A 1007 32.95 -39.47 -29.47
N ARG A 1008 33.28 -38.16 -29.47
CA ARG A 1008 34.21 -37.57 -30.44
C ARG A 1008 35.66 -37.96 -30.20
N ARG A 1009 36.02 -38.19 -28.94
CA ARG A 1009 37.41 -38.42 -28.52
C ARG A 1009 37.72 -39.90 -28.29
N ARG A 1010 36.89 -40.81 -28.80
CA ARG A 1010 37.09 -42.26 -28.59
C ARG A 1010 38.45 -42.74 -29.10
N THR A 1011 38.89 -42.26 -30.26
CA THR A 1011 40.19 -42.59 -30.85
C THR A 1011 41.34 -42.00 -30.04
N GLU A 1012 41.25 -40.74 -29.65
CA GLU A 1012 42.24 -40.05 -28.82
C GLU A 1012 42.38 -40.68 -27.43
N PHE A 1013 41.25 -41.00 -26.78
CA PHE A 1013 41.24 -41.68 -25.48
C PHE A 1013 41.75 -43.12 -25.57
N ALA A 1014 41.48 -43.84 -26.67
CA ALA A 1014 42.07 -45.15 -26.92
C ALA A 1014 43.59 -45.06 -27.10
N VAL A 1015 44.09 -44.07 -27.87
CA VAL A 1015 45.53 -43.82 -28.04
C VAL A 1015 46.21 -43.47 -26.71
N LEU A 1016 45.63 -42.56 -25.92
CA LEU A 1016 46.17 -42.18 -24.61
C LEU A 1016 46.19 -43.37 -23.63
N ARG A 1017 45.17 -44.25 -23.67
CA ARG A 1017 45.15 -45.50 -22.90
C ARG A 1017 46.24 -46.47 -23.33
N VAL A 1018 46.46 -46.64 -24.64
CA VAL A 1018 47.56 -47.46 -25.17
C VAL A 1018 48.93 -46.90 -24.78
N LEU A 1019 49.05 -45.57 -24.70
CA LEU A 1019 50.25 -44.87 -24.21
C LEU A 1019 50.41 -44.90 -22.67
N GLY A 1020 49.55 -45.61 -21.94
CA GLY A 1020 49.67 -45.83 -20.49
C GLY A 1020 48.84 -44.91 -19.60
N SER A 1021 47.96 -44.07 -20.16
CA SER A 1021 47.07 -43.21 -19.35
C SER A 1021 45.97 -44.03 -18.67
N THR A 1022 45.80 -43.82 -17.37
CA THR A 1022 44.73 -44.47 -16.60
C THR A 1022 43.36 -43.85 -16.88
N GLN A 1023 42.29 -44.62 -16.64
CA GLN A 1023 40.91 -44.10 -16.76
C GLN A 1023 40.67 -42.88 -15.86
N LEU A 1024 41.28 -42.87 -14.67
CA LEU A 1024 41.22 -41.77 -13.72
C LEU A 1024 41.88 -40.50 -14.27
N GLN A 1025 43.02 -40.62 -14.96
CA GLN A 1025 43.70 -39.48 -15.59
C GLN A 1025 42.88 -38.89 -16.76
N LEU A 1026 42.23 -39.74 -17.56
CA LEU A 1026 41.35 -39.28 -18.64
C LEU A 1026 40.10 -38.55 -18.10
N THR A 1027 39.50 -39.06 -17.03
CA THR A 1027 38.39 -38.36 -16.38
C THR A 1027 38.81 -37.11 -15.61
N ALA A 1028 40.02 -37.09 -15.05
CA ALA A 1028 40.57 -35.89 -14.42
C ALA A 1028 40.80 -34.78 -15.45
N MET A 1029 41.19 -35.12 -16.69
CA MET A 1029 41.31 -34.15 -17.79
C MET A 1029 39.96 -33.51 -18.11
N LEU A 1030 38.92 -34.32 -18.27
CA LEU A 1030 37.53 -33.86 -18.42
C LEU A 1030 37.05 -33.02 -17.22
N ALA A 1031 37.42 -33.41 -16.00
CA ALA A 1031 37.06 -32.68 -14.79
C ALA A 1031 37.69 -31.28 -14.75
N VAL A 1032 38.94 -31.12 -15.20
CA VAL A 1032 39.60 -29.81 -15.32
C VAL A 1032 38.89 -28.93 -16.36
N GLU A 1033 38.52 -29.50 -17.52
CA GLU A 1033 37.75 -28.80 -18.57
C GLU A 1033 36.41 -28.27 -18.00
N TYR A 1034 35.67 -29.12 -17.29
CA TYR A 1034 34.37 -28.78 -16.70
C TYR A 1034 34.50 -27.85 -15.48
N ALA A 1035 35.57 -27.95 -14.69
CA ALA A 1035 35.83 -27.06 -13.58
C ALA A 1035 36.03 -25.61 -14.06
N LEU A 1036 36.76 -25.41 -15.17
CA LEU A 1036 36.91 -24.08 -15.78
C LEU A 1036 35.56 -23.54 -16.28
N VAL A 1037 34.76 -24.39 -16.92
CA VAL A 1037 33.40 -24.05 -17.39
C VAL A 1037 32.50 -23.64 -16.22
N LEU A 1038 32.46 -24.42 -15.14
CA LEU A 1038 31.66 -24.13 -13.95
C LEU A 1038 32.13 -22.87 -13.25
N THR A 1039 33.43 -22.70 -13.03
CA THR A 1039 33.98 -21.55 -12.31
C THR A 1039 33.65 -20.25 -13.04
N PHE A 1040 33.87 -20.24 -14.36
CA PHE A 1040 33.53 -19.08 -15.19
C PHE A 1040 32.02 -18.84 -15.24
N GLY A 1041 31.23 -19.90 -15.47
CA GLY A 1041 29.79 -19.81 -15.54
C GLY A 1041 29.19 -19.27 -14.25
N LEU A 1042 29.51 -19.89 -13.11
CA LEU A 1042 29.02 -19.49 -11.80
C LEU A 1042 29.50 -18.08 -11.40
N ALA A 1043 30.79 -17.76 -11.52
CA ALA A 1043 31.29 -16.44 -11.13
C ALA A 1043 30.71 -15.33 -12.01
N GLY A 1044 30.67 -15.56 -13.33
CA GLY A 1044 30.09 -14.63 -14.29
C GLY A 1044 28.58 -14.46 -14.06
N GLY A 1045 27.83 -15.55 -14.00
CA GLY A 1045 26.37 -15.49 -13.88
C GLY A 1045 25.88 -14.99 -12.53
N PHE A 1046 26.51 -15.38 -11.40
CA PHE A 1046 26.16 -14.78 -10.10
C PHE A 1046 26.55 -13.30 -10.03
N GLY A 1047 27.69 -12.90 -10.61
CA GLY A 1047 28.08 -11.49 -10.71
C GLY A 1047 27.10 -10.66 -11.54
N ILE A 1048 26.76 -11.12 -12.74
CA ILE A 1048 25.83 -10.45 -13.66
C ILE A 1048 24.41 -10.45 -13.07
N GLY A 1049 23.91 -11.59 -12.60
CA GLY A 1049 22.56 -11.73 -12.07
C GLY A 1049 22.31 -10.90 -10.81
N SER A 1050 23.30 -10.80 -9.91
CA SER A 1050 23.20 -9.94 -8.72
C SER A 1050 23.27 -8.44 -9.06
N ALA A 1051 24.06 -8.04 -10.06
CA ALA A 1051 24.08 -6.67 -10.56
C ALA A 1051 22.76 -6.30 -11.23
N LEU A 1052 22.25 -7.18 -12.10
CA LEU A 1052 20.98 -7.01 -12.78
C LEU A 1052 19.81 -6.95 -11.78
N SER A 1053 19.78 -7.84 -10.79
CA SER A 1053 18.75 -7.85 -9.75
C SER A 1053 18.70 -6.53 -8.99
N ARG A 1054 19.84 -5.99 -8.55
CA ARG A 1054 19.90 -4.68 -7.87
C ARG A 1054 19.33 -3.54 -8.70
N HIS A 1055 19.57 -3.55 -10.01
CA HIS A 1055 19.08 -2.50 -10.91
C HIS A 1055 17.57 -2.66 -11.16
N LEU A 1056 17.12 -3.88 -11.44
CA LEU A 1056 15.71 -4.14 -11.78
C LEU A 1056 14.77 -4.01 -10.60
N LEU A 1057 15.23 -4.23 -9.37
CA LEU A 1057 14.42 -4.03 -8.17
C LEU A 1057 13.88 -2.61 -8.04
N ARG A 1058 14.50 -1.59 -8.66
CA ARG A 1058 13.98 -0.23 -8.64
C ARG A 1058 12.75 -0.04 -9.52
N PHE A 1059 12.66 -0.80 -10.60
CA PHE A 1059 11.62 -0.66 -11.63
C PHE A 1059 10.50 -1.69 -11.50
N LEU A 1060 10.81 -2.86 -10.94
CA LEU A 1060 9.88 -3.98 -10.77
C LEU A 1060 9.09 -3.90 -9.46
N ASN A 1061 9.61 -3.20 -8.46
CA ASN A 1061 8.94 -3.02 -7.17
C ASN A 1061 8.06 -1.78 -7.19
N VAL A 1062 6.90 -1.94 -7.81
CA VAL A 1062 5.82 -0.96 -7.81
C VAL A 1062 4.60 -1.47 -7.05
N ASP A 1063 3.76 -0.55 -6.60
CA ASP A 1063 2.48 -0.84 -5.95
C ASP A 1063 1.39 -1.22 -6.98
N ASP A 1064 0.14 -1.38 -6.51
CA ASP A 1064 -1.01 -1.68 -7.37
C ASP A 1064 -1.42 -0.53 -8.28
N ARG A 1065 -0.71 0.61 -8.25
CA ARG A 1065 -0.90 1.79 -9.10
C ARG A 1065 0.25 1.99 -10.08
N GLY A 1066 1.29 1.15 -10.02
CA GLY A 1066 2.47 1.27 -10.87
C GLY A 1066 3.45 2.34 -10.37
N MET A 1067 3.24 2.86 -9.16
CA MET A 1067 4.11 3.81 -8.49
C MET A 1067 5.16 3.08 -7.64
N PRO A 1068 6.32 3.70 -7.36
CA PRO A 1068 7.37 3.07 -6.54
C PRO A 1068 6.83 2.60 -5.17
N LEU A 1069 7.18 1.38 -4.75
CA LEU A 1069 6.74 0.83 -3.46
C LEU A 1069 7.16 1.70 -2.27
N GLU A 1070 6.22 1.88 -1.32
CA GLU A 1070 6.46 2.51 -0.02
C GLU A 1070 6.24 1.50 1.12
N PRO A 1071 7.23 1.28 2.00
CA PRO A 1071 8.60 1.75 1.90
C PRO A 1071 9.39 1.06 0.76
N PRO A 1072 10.46 1.69 0.24
CA PRO A 1072 11.29 1.10 -0.81
C PRO A 1072 11.87 -0.26 -0.41
N ALA A 1073 11.86 -1.21 -1.33
CA ALA A 1073 12.43 -2.54 -1.11
C ALA A 1073 13.96 -2.48 -0.93
N ARG A 1074 14.49 -3.30 -0.02
CA ARG A 1074 15.93 -3.42 0.22
C ARG A 1074 16.48 -4.67 -0.43
N PHE A 1075 17.58 -4.54 -1.17
CA PHE A 1075 18.23 -5.69 -1.79
C PHE A 1075 18.74 -6.66 -0.72
N VAL A 1076 18.22 -7.90 -0.76
CA VAL A 1076 18.66 -9.02 0.07
C VAL A 1076 19.29 -10.08 -0.83
N PHE A 1077 20.46 -10.59 -0.46
CA PHE A 1077 21.12 -11.70 -1.15
C PHE A 1077 21.24 -12.90 -0.20
N GLU A 1078 20.51 -13.97 -0.46
CA GLU A 1078 20.51 -15.14 0.41
C GLU A 1078 21.65 -16.11 0.07
N GLY A 1079 22.76 -16.02 0.81
CA GLY A 1079 23.96 -16.81 0.57
C GLY A 1079 23.76 -18.34 0.63
N SER A 1080 22.87 -18.83 1.50
CA SER A 1080 22.50 -20.26 1.62
C SER A 1080 21.87 -20.79 0.34
N ALA A 1081 20.87 -20.09 -0.19
CA ALA A 1081 20.19 -20.47 -1.42
C ALA A 1081 21.13 -20.35 -2.64
N ALA A 1082 22.04 -19.36 -2.65
CA ALA A 1082 23.08 -19.23 -3.68
C ALA A 1082 24.02 -20.44 -3.69
N ALA A 1083 24.48 -20.87 -2.50
CA ALA A 1083 25.33 -22.03 -2.35
C ALA A 1083 24.62 -23.32 -2.78
N LEU A 1084 23.33 -23.47 -2.48
CA LEU A 1084 22.52 -24.61 -2.93
C LEU A 1084 22.37 -24.63 -4.46
N ALA A 1085 22.07 -23.49 -5.09
CA ALA A 1085 21.96 -23.40 -6.54
C ALA A 1085 23.31 -23.69 -7.25
N ALA A 1086 24.40 -23.12 -6.74
CA ALA A 1086 25.75 -23.42 -7.24
C ALA A 1086 26.11 -24.90 -7.03
N GLY A 1087 25.77 -25.46 -5.87
CA GLY A 1087 25.94 -26.87 -5.54
C GLY A 1087 25.14 -27.81 -6.45
N ALA A 1088 23.92 -27.44 -6.82
CA ALA A 1088 23.10 -28.20 -7.76
C ALA A 1088 23.71 -28.24 -9.16
N LEU A 1089 24.22 -27.11 -9.67
CA LEU A 1089 24.92 -27.04 -10.95
C LEU A 1089 26.25 -27.84 -10.93
N ALA A 1090 26.99 -27.75 -9.82
CA ALA A 1090 28.20 -28.55 -9.61
C ALA A 1090 27.89 -30.05 -9.53
N GLY A 1091 26.81 -30.44 -8.84
CA GLY A 1091 26.32 -31.82 -8.76
C GLY A 1091 25.90 -32.36 -10.12
N ALA A 1092 25.24 -31.54 -10.94
CA ALA A 1092 24.89 -31.90 -12.31
C ALA A 1092 26.12 -32.13 -13.20
N ALA A 1093 27.16 -31.30 -13.05
CA ALA A 1093 28.44 -31.54 -13.72
C ALA A 1093 29.14 -32.80 -13.21
N ALA A 1094 29.10 -33.08 -11.90
CA ALA A 1094 29.63 -34.32 -11.34
C ALA A 1094 28.91 -35.55 -11.90
N LEU A 1095 27.58 -35.50 -12.03
CA LEU A 1095 26.78 -36.55 -12.68
C LEU A 1095 27.18 -36.72 -14.16
N ALA A 1096 27.36 -35.61 -14.88
CA ALA A 1096 27.83 -35.64 -16.26
C ALA A 1096 29.21 -36.30 -16.40
N LEU A 1097 30.13 -36.01 -15.46
CA LEU A 1097 31.44 -36.65 -15.39
C LEU A 1097 31.34 -38.14 -15.03
N ALA A 1098 30.42 -38.53 -14.14
CA ALA A 1098 30.17 -39.94 -13.82
C ALA A 1098 29.63 -40.72 -15.03
N VAL A 1099 28.72 -40.12 -15.80
CA VAL A 1099 28.23 -40.68 -17.07
C VAL A 1099 29.36 -40.81 -18.09
N ALA A 1100 30.22 -39.79 -18.21
CA ALA A 1100 31.40 -39.85 -19.09
C ALA A 1100 32.35 -40.98 -18.67
N TRP A 1101 32.64 -41.11 -17.37
CA TRP A 1101 33.46 -42.19 -16.83
C TRP A 1101 32.87 -43.57 -17.13
N TRP A 1102 31.56 -43.74 -16.95
CA TRP A 1102 30.86 -44.98 -17.27
C TRP A 1102 30.92 -45.33 -18.76
N GLN A 1103 30.77 -44.34 -19.65
CA GLN A 1103 30.92 -44.54 -21.09
C GLN A 1103 32.36 -44.89 -21.48
N LEU A 1104 33.35 -44.24 -20.87
CA LEU A 1104 34.78 -44.52 -21.09
C LEU A 1104 35.15 -45.96 -20.67
N ARG A 1105 34.55 -46.48 -19.59
CA ARG A 1105 34.73 -47.87 -19.14
C ARG A 1105 34.21 -48.91 -20.13
N ARG A 1106 33.21 -48.56 -20.93
CA ARG A 1106 32.60 -49.45 -21.94
C ARG A 1106 33.25 -49.37 -23.32
N LEU A 1107 34.32 -48.58 -23.48
CA LEU A 1107 35.05 -48.49 -24.74
C LEU A 1107 36.00 -49.69 -24.90
N ASP A 1108 35.79 -50.43 -25.98
CA ASP A 1108 36.71 -51.46 -26.48
C ASP A 1108 37.78 -50.80 -27.36
N ASP A 1109 38.99 -50.64 -26.80
CA ASP A 1109 40.11 -49.97 -27.45
C ASP A 1109 40.50 -50.66 -28.76
N ALA A 1110 40.42 -52.00 -28.81
CA ALA A 1110 40.84 -52.78 -29.97
C ALA A 1110 39.87 -52.58 -31.15
N ALA A 1111 38.57 -52.48 -30.88
CA ALA A 1111 37.56 -52.22 -31.89
C ALA A 1111 37.66 -50.79 -32.46
N VAL A 1112 37.95 -49.80 -31.61
CA VAL A 1112 38.06 -48.39 -32.03
C VAL A 1112 39.30 -48.15 -32.88
N LEU A 1113 40.44 -48.74 -32.51
CA LEU A 1113 41.70 -48.59 -33.28
C LEU A 1113 41.65 -49.30 -34.64
N ARG A 1114 40.93 -50.43 -34.75
CA ARG A 1114 40.70 -51.12 -36.04
C ARG A 1114 39.79 -50.34 -37.00
N MET A 1115 38.80 -49.62 -36.49
CA MET A 1115 37.94 -48.76 -37.32
C MET A 1115 38.70 -47.56 -37.89
N GLY A 1116 39.64 -46.97 -37.15
CA GLY A 1116 40.49 -45.89 -37.66
C GLY A 1116 41.39 -46.33 -38.83
N TYR A 1117 41.97 -47.54 -38.72
CA TYR A 1117 42.85 -48.10 -39.74
C TYR A 1117 42.16 -48.41 -41.09
N ASN A 1118 40.86 -48.69 -41.08
CA ASN A 1118 40.10 -49.00 -42.30
C ASN A 1118 39.56 -47.76 -43.04
N ILE A 1119 39.67 -46.56 -42.47
CA ILE A 1119 39.20 -45.30 -43.08
C ILE A 1119 40.34 -44.57 -43.83
N GLU A 1120 41.60 -44.87 -43.50
CA GLU A 1120 42.79 -44.30 -44.17
C GLU A 1120 43.26 -45.10 -45.41
N ARG A 1121 42.58 -46.19 -45.76
CA ARG A 1121 42.67 -46.85 -47.08
C ARG A 1121 41.44 -46.54 -47.91
#